data_AF-A0A8T5KT62-F1
#
_entry.id   AF-A0A8T5KT62-F1
#
_cell.length_a   1.000
_cell.length_b   1.000
_cell.length_c   1.000
_cell.angle_alpha   90.00
_cell.angle_beta   90.00
_cell.angle_gamma   90.00
#
_symmetry.space_group_name_H-M   'P 1'
#
loop_
_entity.id
_entity.type
_entity.pdbx_description
1 polymer ?
#
loop_
_entity_poly.entity_id
_entity_poly.type
_entity_poly.pdbx_seq_one_letter_code
_entity_poly.pdbx_strand_id
1 'polypeptide(L)'
;MSVKKEWLAVAIAIIVLVILVVGIFYYSAVDTLFSPIIKKGVSSFSKPFQKEFADAICDDSDGGRNPTEEGYVSRHLEGSMNPSLYPDYCADSDTLIEYYCDGSDVENISLYCAKGCSDNECWHPTIGEQKTAVILYYLASDTEPDKEPDEVYYEILDADNEYSFNNYIIESSYGKMWLTGEVTPWLAVGGLTYQTVITAADQYINYTEVDRVFFIQQNMSGSGAGPSVIQYYSTDEGRLGFVLTFREYYPDKPDLSRHRFVALGDLGAELLCHEFGHSLGTLYDEGVAHAGRLNCGDETYAIEVDGLGDECTTTSLEGTDQVGVGSGHHNSIIKEKHGWFNPTNIIEVTQDGTYTLFPYEMSTDEVLVLKVPRVQCLGTGDLLDPCGGKTQGWYYLEFRRAIGHDRGLFINPISAQVHDGVQIRIDGYLSDRSSLLLWLDRTSTTKQALGEGMTFIDPHRGTTITTISITEEEAVVQIDIADEGYCGDGIINDNEVCDGTNLNGETCIAQGFEAGELGCREDCLAFDTYQCAQIPECRDGVDNDLDGVIDLEDSGCSDSEDDDDETDCGDGSCEGGEHEINCLDDCNITEYRTFLILNYLRPDFGGLEKGDLKCKFDIDSGTWKAWLSNSTTSAFDRLHHSSVPYVLVDGTVVADNWNDLIDGTIQHGINMLPTGQTLPFSTYAWTGTNFDGSSANDNCNDWTTQDASVLRGISTATDSSWTSGQFSTCGQDGRLYCFEQPPVIEEFCGDGICQPGEGRISCPSDCM
;
A
#
# COMPACT_ATOMS: atom_id res chain seq x y z
N MET A 1 46.25 63.86 -32.42
CA MET A 1 44.86 63.34 -32.49
C MET A 1 44.23 63.46 -31.10
N SER A 2 43.33 64.43 -30.86
CA SER A 2 42.75 64.63 -29.51
C SER A 2 41.38 65.35 -29.52
N VAL A 3 40.49 64.99 -30.46
CA VAL A 3 39.15 65.63 -30.59
C VAL A 3 38.03 64.60 -30.85
N LYS A 4 38.33 63.30 -30.88
CA LYS A 4 37.36 62.22 -31.21
C LYS A 4 36.96 61.30 -30.07
N LYS A 5 37.51 61.44 -28.85
CA LYS A 5 37.13 60.61 -27.68
C LYS A 5 36.05 61.25 -26.81
N GLU A 6 36.05 62.57 -26.64
CA GLU A 6 35.12 63.28 -25.73
C GLU A 6 33.67 63.22 -26.24
N TRP A 7 33.45 63.41 -27.54
CA TRP A 7 32.12 63.34 -28.16
C TRP A 7 31.43 61.97 -28.03
N LEU A 8 32.20 60.88 -27.97
CA LEU A 8 31.64 59.53 -27.83
C LEU A 8 31.09 59.29 -26.41
N ALA A 9 31.80 59.78 -25.38
CA ALA A 9 31.35 59.69 -24.00
C ALA A 9 30.06 60.49 -23.76
N VAL A 10 29.96 61.70 -24.34
CA VAL A 10 28.75 62.53 -24.27
C VAL A 10 27.55 61.85 -24.95
N ALA A 11 27.74 61.23 -26.11
CA ALA A 11 26.68 60.51 -26.81
C ALA A 11 26.14 59.32 -25.99
N ILE A 12 27.02 58.51 -25.39
CA ILE A 12 26.62 57.36 -24.55
C ILE A 12 25.88 57.84 -23.29
N ALA A 13 26.36 58.89 -22.63
CA ALA A 13 25.70 59.45 -21.44
C ALA A 13 24.27 59.94 -21.72
N ILE A 14 24.03 60.56 -22.88
CA ILE A 14 22.69 61.01 -23.30
C ILE A 14 21.75 59.82 -23.53
N ILE A 15 22.23 58.74 -24.16
CA ILE A 15 21.42 57.54 -24.42
C ILE A 15 20.98 56.87 -23.11
N VAL A 16 21.90 56.70 -22.16
CA VAL A 16 21.60 56.13 -20.83
C VAL A 16 20.59 57.00 -20.07
N LEU A 17 20.72 58.33 -20.14
CA LEU A 17 19.79 59.25 -19.49
C LEU A 17 18.37 59.16 -20.08
N VAL A 18 18.25 59.02 -21.40
CA VAL A 18 16.94 58.86 -22.08
C VAL A 18 16.27 57.54 -21.68
N ILE A 19 17.01 56.43 -21.62
CA ILE A 19 16.46 55.12 -21.22
C ILE A 19 15.95 55.16 -19.76
N LEU A 20 16.71 55.74 -18.84
CA LEU A 20 16.30 55.88 -17.43
C LEU A 20 15.06 56.77 -17.27
N VAL A 21 14.97 57.87 -18.02
CA VAL A 21 13.78 58.75 -17.97
C VAL A 21 12.53 58.06 -18.53
N VAL A 22 12.65 57.30 -19.62
CA VAL A 22 11.52 56.55 -20.20
C VAL A 22 11.03 55.44 -19.26
N GLY A 23 11.94 54.70 -18.59
CA GLY A 23 11.57 53.67 -17.62
C GLY A 23 10.79 54.23 -16.41
N ILE A 24 11.23 55.37 -15.87
CA ILE A 24 10.58 56.01 -14.72
C ILE A 24 9.14 56.47 -15.05
N PHE A 25 8.89 56.97 -16.27
CA PHE A 25 7.55 57.37 -16.69
C PHE A 25 6.60 56.20 -17.00
N TYR A 26 7.11 54.98 -17.21
CA TYR A 26 6.26 53.79 -17.38
C TYR A 26 5.82 53.19 -16.03
N TYR A 27 6.68 53.25 -15.02
CA TYR A 27 6.39 52.71 -13.68
C TYR A 27 5.45 53.61 -12.84
N SER A 28 5.46 54.93 -13.05
CA SER A 28 4.70 55.87 -12.21
C SER A 28 3.24 56.10 -12.63
N ALA A 29 2.62 55.16 -13.36
CA ALA A 29 1.31 55.34 -13.99
C ALA A 29 0.26 54.27 -13.62
N VAL A 30 0.64 53.19 -12.93
CA VAL A 30 -0.26 52.06 -12.61
C VAL A 30 -0.79 52.13 -11.16
N ASP A 31 -0.01 52.72 -10.24
CA ASP A 31 -0.20 52.66 -8.78
C ASP A 31 -1.18 53.71 -8.17
N THR A 32 -2.03 54.37 -8.98
CA THR A 32 -2.82 55.55 -8.52
C THR A 32 -4.31 55.55 -8.86
N LEU A 33 -4.86 54.40 -9.26
CA LEU A 33 -6.31 54.20 -9.40
C LEU A 33 -6.73 52.90 -8.72
N PHE A 34 -7.73 52.98 -7.83
CA PHE A 34 -8.16 51.93 -6.87
C PHE A 34 -7.06 51.62 -5.83
N SER A 35 -7.24 51.75 -4.52
CA SER A 35 -8.42 51.81 -3.62
C SER A 35 -8.23 52.96 -2.58
N PRO A 36 -9.18 53.36 -1.69
CA PRO A 36 -10.41 52.67 -1.31
C PRO A 36 -11.68 53.53 -1.15
N ILE A 37 -12.78 53.13 -1.82
CA ILE A 37 -14.14 53.43 -1.38
C ILE A 37 -15.00 52.18 -1.58
N ILE A 38 -15.29 51.46 -0.49
CA ILE A 38 -16.60 50.86 -0.16
C ILE A 38 -16.53 50.37 1.28
N LYS A 39 -17.27 51.04 2.17
CA LYS A 39 -17.66 50.50 3.47
C LYS A 39 -19.08 51.00 3.80
N LYS A 40 -20.05 50.50 3.02
CA LYS A 40 -21.49 50.39 3.34
C LYS A 40 -22.32 49.96 2.12
N GLY A 41 -22.89 48.76 2.19
CA GLY A 41 -24.34 48.59 2.01
C GLY A 41 -24.91 48.24 0.64
N VAL A 42 -25.17 46.93 0.48
CA VAL A 42 -26.43 46.35 -0.06
C VAL A 42 -26.72 46.42 -1.59
N SER A 43 -26.68 45.21 -2.16
CA SER A 43 -27.49 44.60 -3.24
C SER A 43 -27.41 44.98 -4.73
N SER A 44 -27.38 43.89 -5.52
CA SER A 44 -28.14 43.63 -6.77
C SER A 44 -27.43 43.69 -8.14
N PHE A 45 -27.47 42.53 -8.81
CA PHE A 45 -27.41 42.21 -10.25
C PHE A 45 -26.09 42.20 -11.07
N SER A 46 -26.07 41.22 -11.98
CA SER A 46 -25.14 40.94 -13.10
C SER A 46 -23.69 40.51 -12.80
N LYS A 47 -23.45 39.19 -12.83
CA LYS A 47 -22.15 38.61 -13.26
C LYS A 47 -22.00 38.77 -14.77
N PRO A 48 -20.80 39.09 -15.32
CA PRO A 48 -20.46 38.82 -16.71
C PRO A 48 -19.89 37.39 -16.89
N PHE A 49 -20.07 36.85 -18.09
CA PHE A 49 -19.56 35.56 -18.56
C PHE A 49 -18.03 35.46 -18.38
N GLN A 50 -17.54 34.40 -17.74
CA GLN A 50 -16.20 33.84 -18.04
C GLN A 50 -16.39 32.67 -19.01
N LYS A 51 -15.28 32.28 -19.65
CA LYS A 51 -15.19 31.21 -20.63
C LYS A 51 -14.17 30.22 -20.10
N GLU A 52 -14.49 28.91 -20.07
CA GLU A 52 -13.49 27.91 -19.73
C GLU A 52 -12.27 28.00 -20.68
N PHE A 53 -11.12 27.67 -20.09
CA PHE A 53 -9.92 27.26 -20.82
C PHE A 53 -9.84 25.74 -20.67
N ALA A 54 -9.32 25.04 -21.68
CA ALA A 54 -9.02 23.63 -21.54
C ALA A 54 -7.88 23.47 -20.53
N ASP A 55 -8.00 22.47 -19.66
CA ASP A 55 -7.00 22.20 -18.63
C ASP A 55 -5.69 21.67 -19.24
N ALA A 56 -4.62 21.79 -18.46
CA ALA A 56 -3.31 21.28 -18.83
C ALA A 56 -3.09 19.91 -18.21
N ILE A 57 -2.57 18.98 -19.02
CA ILE A 57 -2.19 17.64 -18.59
C ILE A 57 -0.68 17.65 -18.33
N CYS A 58 -0.28 17.00 -17.25
CA CYS A 58 1.10 16.80 -16.82
C CYS A 58 1.28 15.28 -16.66
N ASP A 59 2.19 14.70 -17.44
CA ASP A 59 2.53 13.28 -17.42
C ASP A 59 3.99 13.15 -16.94
N ASP A 60 4.23 12.33 -15.91
CA ASP A 60 5.57 12.07 -15.36
C ASP A 60 6.05 10.68 -15.75
N SER A 61 7.30 10.53 -16.20
CA SER A 61 7.76 9.24 -16.74
C SER A 61 8.32 8.27 -15.70
N ASP A 62 8.74 8.76 -14.54
CA ASP A 62 9.48 8.05 -13.49
C ASP A 62 8.66 7.82 -12.19
N GLY A 63 7.50 8.46 -12.07
CA GLY A 63 6.66 8.46 -10.87
C GLY A 63 6.80 9.68 -9.95
N GLY A 64 7.49 10.74 -10.37
CA GLY A 64 7.46 12.06 -9.73
C GLY A 64 8.82 12.51 -9.20
N ARG A 65 9.18 12.14 -7.97
CA ARG A 65 10.48 12.50 -7.37
C ARG A 65 11.32 11.25 -7.16
N ASN A 66 11.65 10.57 -8.25
CA ASN A 66 12.43 9.33 -8.29
C ASN A 66 13.86 9.62 -8.80
N PRO A 67 14.80 10.03 -7.93
CA PRO A 67 16.16 10.41 -8.33
C PRO A 67 17.05 9.24 -8.78
N THR A 68 16.47 8.08 -9.05
CA THR A 68 17.14 6.80 -9.30
C THR A 68 16.80 6.20 -10.67
N GLU A 69 16.16 6.98 -11.56
CA GLU A 69 15.73 6.60 -12.91
C GLU A 69 15.88 7.82 -13.85
N GLU A 70 16.17 7.64 -15.15
CA GLU A 70 16.22 8.78 -16.11
C GLU A 70 14.79 9.22 -16.49
N GLY A 71 14.29 10.25 -15.81
CA GLY A 71 12.93 10.77 -15.99
C GLY A 71 12.78 11.97 -16.94
N TYR A 72 11.52 12.29 -17.23
CA TYR A 72 11.08 13.55 -17.83
C TYR A 72 9.60 13.83 -17.58
N VAL A 73 9.28 15.10 -17.32
CA VAL A 73 7.89 15.59 -17.35
C VAL A 73 7.47 15.96 -18.77
N SER A 74 6.32 15.46 -19.20
CA SER A 74 5.53 15.90 -20.35
C SER A 74 4.42 16.85 -19.90
N ARG A 75 4.34 18.05 -20.48
CA ARG A 75 3.18 18.94 -20.30
C ARG A 75 2.51 19.28 -21.61
N HIS A 76 1.21 19.04 -21.70
CA HIS A 76 0.42 19.37 -22.89
C HIS A 76 -0.92 20.01 -22.54
N LEU A 77 -1.56 20.64 -23.52
CA LEU A 77 -2.97 21.03 -23.45
C LEU A 77 -3.79 19.94 -24.14
N GLU A 78 -4.99 19.68 -23.65
CA GLU A 78 -5.93 18.72 -24.23
C GLU A 78 -6.07 18.94 -25.76
N GLY A 79 -5.83 17.90 -26.55
CA GLY A 79 -5.84 17.95 -28.02
C GLY A 79 -4.62 18.60 -28.71
N SER A 80 -3.54 18.92 -27.97
CA SER A 80 -2.29 19.45 -28.56
C SER A 80 -1.35 18.34 -29.06
N MET A 81 -0.99 18.38 -30.35
CA MET A 81 -0.04 17.43 -30.96
C MET A 81 1.45 17.69 -30.65
N ASN A 82 1.79 18.56 -29.69
CA ASN A 82 3.16 18.82 -29.26
C ASN A 82 3.18 19.07 -27.73
N PRO A 83 3.68 18.14 -26.91
CA PRO A 83 3.98 18.40 -25.51
C PRO A 83 5.24 19.28 -25.36
N SER A 84 5.37 19.92 -24.21
CA SER A 84 6.62 20.50 -23.73
C SER A 84 7.30 19.47 -22.82
N LEU A 85 8.57 19.16 -23.06
CA LEU A 85 9.31 18.14 -22.33
C LEU A 85 10.35 18.79 -21.41
N TYR A 86 10.43 18.29 -20.18
CA TYR A 86 11.34 18.74 -19.13
C TYR A 86 12.08 17.51 -18.57
N PRO A 87 13.19 17.10 -19.19
CA PRO A 87 13.96 15.95 -18.71
C PRO A 87 14.83 16.32 -17.52
N ASP A 88 15.07 15.31 -16.69
CA ASP A 88 15.98 15.41 -15.56
C ASP A 88 17.43 15.54 -16.03
N TYR A 89 18.27 16.12 -15.18
CA TYR A 89 19.68 16.28 -15.52
C TYR A 89 20.59 16.50 -14.32
N CYS A 90 21.78 15.92 -14.43
CA CYS A 90 22.90 16.24 -13.54
C CYS A 90 23.36 17.69 -13.75
N ALA A 91 23.06 18.58 -12.80
CA ALA A 91 23.53 19.97 -12.82
C ALA A 91 25.04 20.07 -12.54
N ASP A 92 25.58 19.17 -11.71
CA ASP A 92 27.00 18.92 -11.55
C ASP A 92 27.27 17.45 -11.20
N SER A 93 28.48 17.13 -10.75
CA SER A 93 28.91 15.75 -10.48
C SER A 93 28.14 15.07 -9.36
N ASP A 94 27.47 15.81 -8.47
CA ASP A 94 26.87 15.29 -7.23
C ASP A 94 25.45 15.84 -7.00
N THR A 95 24.86 16.49 -8.02
CA THR A 95 23.56 17.17 -7.93
C THR A 95 22.67 16.85 -9.12
N LEU A 96 21.53 16.23 -8.86
CA LEU A 96 20.44 16.03 -9.81
C LEU A 96 19.44 17.20 -9.72
N ILE A 97 18.88 17.58 -10.85
CA ILE A 97 17.68 18.42 -10.95
C ILE A 97 16.56 17.54 -11.48
N GLU A 98 15.61 17.27 -10.59
CA GLU A 98 14.38 16.55 -10.87
C GLU A 98 13.30 17.53 -11.36
N TYR A 99 12.57 17.19 -12.40
CA TYR A 99 11.27 17.74 -12.73
C TYR A 99 10.19 16.78 -12.28
N TYR A 100 9.06 17.31 -11.80
CA TYR A 100 7.92 16.50 -11.40
C TYR A 100 6.60 17.26 -11.60
N CYS A 101 5.51 16.54 -11.73
CA CYS A 101 4.15 17.06 -11.80
C CYS A 101 3.60 17.39 -10.40
N ASP A 102 3.14 18.62 -10.21
CA ASP A 102 2.32 19.05 -9.06
C ASP A 102 0.90 19.36 -9.58
N GLY A 103 0.09 18.32 -9.66
CA GLY A 103 -1.20 18.34 -10.36
C GLY A 103 -1.03 18.58 -11.86
N SER A 104 -1.39 19.78 -12.34
CA SER A 104 -1.31 20.17 -13.76
C SER A 104 -0.12 21.07 -14.09
N ASP A 105 0.68 21.48 -13.10
CA ASP A 105 1.87 22.31 -13.26
C ASP A 105 3.16 21.48 -13.12
N VAL A 106 4.24 21.98 -13.74
CA VAL A 106 5.56 21.33 -13.76
C VAL A 106 6.45 22.06 -12.77
N GLU A 107 6.84 21.37 -11.71
CA GLU A 107 7.77 21.85 -10.69
C GLU A 107 9.14 21.15 -10.81
N ASN A 108 10.09 21.54 -9.97
CA ASN A 108 11.41 20.91 -9.91
C ASN A 108 12.03 20.97 -8.51
N ILE A 109 12.90 20.01 -8.21
CA ILE A 109 13.67 19.94 -6.96
C ILE A 109 15.14 19.63 -7.26
N SER A 110 16.05 20.13 -6.42
CA SER A 110 17.47 19.84 -6.52
C SER A 110 17.86 18.83 -5.44
N LEU A 111 18.35 17.68 -5.87
CA LEU A 111 18.65 16.52 -5.02
C LEU A 111 20.15 16.21 -5.05
N TYR A 112 20.67 15.75 -3.90
CA TYR A 112 22.10 15.52 -3.71
C TYR A 112 22.45 14.03 -3.86
N CYS A 113 23.11 13.70 -4.95
CA CYS A 113 23.54 12.34 -5.25
C CYS A 113 24.84 12.03 -4.49
N ALA A 114 24.73 11.41 -3.31
CA ALA A 114 25.86 11.18 -2.39
C ALA A 114 27.01 10.28 -2.90
N LYS A 115 26.86 9.71 -4.11
CA LYS A 115 27.88 8.92 -4.84
C LYS A 115 28.17 9.45 -6.25
N GLY A 116 27.54 10.55 -6.61
CA GLY A 116 27.63 11.19 -7.92
C GLY A 116 26.34 11.04 -8.75
N CYS A 117 26.17 11.95 -9.70
CA CYS A 117 25.12 11.95 -10.72
C CYS A 117 25.72 11.61 -12.08
N SER A 118 25.09 10.70 -12.83
CA SER A 118 25.54 10.25 -14.14
C SER A 118 24.35 9.85 -15.00
N ASP A 119 24.41 10.11 -16.30
CA ASP A 119 23.36 9.72 -17.27
C ASP A 119 21.94 10.13 -16.82
N ASN A 120 21.86 11.32 -16.20
CA ASN A 120 20.67 12.00 -15.69
C ASN A 120 19.98 11.40 -14.45
N GLU A 121 20.60 10.41 -13.80
CA GLU A 121 20.14 9.80 -12.52
C GLU A 121 21.19 9.96 -11.40
N CYS A 122 20.79 9.82 -10.13
CA CYS A 122 21.75 9.61 -9.04
C CYS A 122 22.29 8.17 -9.09
N TRP A 123 23.61 8.01 -9.01
CA TRP A 123 24.29 6.72 -9.18
C TRP A 123 23.73 5.60 -8.27
N HIS A 124 23.18 4.57 -8.89
CA HIS A 124 22.52 3.48 -8.19
C HIS A 124 23.52 2.61 -7.39
N PRO A 125 23.35 2.43 -6.06
CA PRO A 125 24.37 1.84 -5.18
C PRO A 125 24.54 0.31 -5.32
N THR A 126 23.94 -0.31 -6.33
CA THR A 126 23.93 -1.77 -6.58
C THR A 126 24.74 -2.17 -7.81
N ILE A 127 25.39 -1.23 -8.49
CA ILE A 127 26.15 -1.47 -9.73
C ILE A 127 27.62 -1.09 -9.51
N GLY A 128 28.52 -1.75 -10.23
CA GLY A 128 29.96 -1.49 -10.22
C GLY A 128 30.72 -2.12 -9.05
N GLU A 129 31.88 -1.54 -8.75
CA GLU A 129 32.74 -1.90 -7.61
C GLU A 129 32.11 -1.43 -6.30
N GLN A 130 32.07 -2.33 -5.32
CA GLN A 130 31.44 -2.10 -4.02
C GLN A 130 32.47 -2.35 -2.90
N LYS A 131 33.22 -1.31 -2.53
CA LYS A 131 34.34 -1.42 -1.58
C LYS A 131 33.82 -1.71 -0.19
N THR A 132 34.25 -2.83 0.36
CA THR A 132 33.66 -3.44 1.55
C THR A 132 34.74 -3.61 2.61
N ALA A 133 34.56 -2.96 3.76
CA ALA A 133 35.38 -3.24 4.93
C ALA A 133 34.73 -4.37 5.75
N VAL A 134 35.47 -5.46 5.99
CA VAL A 134 35.01 -6.55 6.85
C VAL A 134 35.70 -6.43 8.20
N ILE A 135 34.97 -5.94 9.21
CA ILE A 135 35.49 -5.67 10.54
C ILE A 135 35.24 -6.87 11.44
N LEU A 136 36.32 -7.56 11.79
CA LEU A 136 36.32 -8.71 12.69
C LEU A 136 36.46 -8.24 14.15
N TYR A 137 35.55 -8.62 15.05
CA TYR A 137 35.63 -8.16 16.44
C TYR A 137 35.15 -9.19 17.48
N TYR A 138 35.68 -9.06 18.69
CA TYR A 138 35.34 -9.90 19.84
C TYR A 138 35.44 -9.11 21.14
N LEU A 139 34.73 -9.53 22.18
CA LEU A 139 34.85 -8.88 23.49
C LEU A 139 36.24 -9.15 24.08
N ALA A 140 36.87 -8.12 24.64
CA ALA A 140 38.14 -8.25 25.35
C ALA A 140 38.05 -9.05 26.68
N SER A 141 36.87 -9.59 27.03
CA SER A 141 36.69 -10.61 28.07
C SER A 141 36.89 -12.04 27.58
N ASP A 142 36.87 -12.25 26.27
CA ASP A 142 36.73 -13.55 25.62
C ASP A 142 38.05 -13.99 24.96
N THR A 143 38.10 -15.20 24.44
CA THR A 143 39.31 -15.74 23.78
C THR A 143 39.26 -15.42 22.29
N GLU A 144 40.26 -14.72 21.77
CA GLU A 144 40.42 -14.40 20.34
C GLU A 144 40.17 -15.63 19.42
N PRO A 145 39.47 -15.49 18.28
CA PRO A 145 39.22 -16.61 17.37
C PRO A 145 40.48 -17.21 16.75
N ASP A 146 40.49 -18.53 16.57
CA ASP A 146 41.53 -19.26 15.82
C ASP A 146 41.42 -19.10 14.28
N LYS A 147 40.49 -18.28 13.75
CA LYS A 147 40.25 -18.10 12.31
C LYS A 147 41.01 -16.88 11.78
N GLU A 148 41.82 -17.06 10.75
CA GLU A 148 42.66 -15.98 10.20
C GLU A 148 41.86 -15.02 9.29
N PRO A 149 42.21 -13.72 9.21
CA PRO A 149 41.54 -12.76 8.33
C PRO A 149 41.55 -13.17 6.85
N ASP A 150 42.63 -13.81 6.38
CA ASP A 150 42.74 -14.35 5.02
C ASP A 150 41.67 -15.41 4.71
N GLU A 151 41.26 -16.21 5.70
CA GLU A 151 40.19 -17.21 5.55
C GLU A 151 38.80 -16.56 5.51
N VAL A 152 38.62 -15.38 6.12
CA VAL A 152 37.39 -14.59 5.95
C VAL A 152 37.39 -13.83 4.62
N TYR A 153 38.55 -13.35 4.15
CA TYR A 153 38.67 -12.74 2.81
C TYR A 153 38.28 -13.76 1.73
N TYR A 154 38.85 -14.98 1.81
CA TYR A 154 38.55 -16.08 0.89
C TYR A 154 37.05 -16.42 0.81
N GLU A 155 36.33 -16.30 1.93
CA GLU A 155 34.90 -16.55 1.98
C GLU A 155 34.04 -15.35 1.54
N ILE A 156 34.41 -14.11 1.86
CA ILE A 156 33.51 -12.97 1.65
C ILE A 156 33.85 -12.17 0.39
N LEU A 157 35.14 -11.92 0.12
CA LEU A 157 35.58 -10.97 -0.90
C LEU A 157 36.30 -11.61 -2.10
N ASP A 158 36.74 -12.87 -2.02
CA ASP A 158 37.42 -13.54 -3.13
C ASP A 158 36.45 -13.94 -4.25
N ALA A 159 36.46 -13.20 -5.36
CA ALA A 159 35.62 -13.46 -6.54
C ALA A 159 35.93 -14.80 -7.25
N ASP A 160 37.17 -15.31 -7.14
CA ASP A 160 37.60 -16.55 -7.81
C ASP A 160 37.14 -17.82 -7.05
N ASN A 161 36.64 -17.69 -5.82
CA ASN A 161 36.09 -18.79 -5.02
C ASN A 161 34.60 -18.99 -5.31
N GLU A 162 34.22 -20.13 -5.92
CA GLU A 162 32.83 -20.50 -6.26
C GLU A 162 31.86 -20.62 -5.06
N TYR A 163 32.37 -20.56 -3.83
CA TYR A 163 31.57 -20.58 -2.59
C TYR A 163 31.57 -19.23 -1.85
N SER A 164 32.16 -18.17 -2.42
CA SER A 164 32.26 -16.89 -1.75
C SER A 164 30.98 -16.05 -1.87
N PHE A 165 30.81 -15.12 -0.94
CA PHE A 165 29.70 -14.17 -1.00
C PHE A 165 29.84 -13.21 -2.19
N ASN A 166 31.05 -12.74 -2.50
CA ASN A 166 31.31 -11.96 -3.71
C ASN A 166 30.92 -12.74 -4.99
N ASN A 167 31.22 -14.04 -5.05
CA ASN A 167 30.84 -14.87 -6.18
C ASN A 167 29.31 -15.01 -6.33
N TYR A 168 28.57 -15.13 -5.23
CA TYR A 168 27.10 -15.04 -5.24
C TYR A 168 26.61 -13.69 -5.81
N ILE A 169 27.18 -12.57 -5.36
CA ILE A 169 26.79 -11.23 -5.86
C ILE A 169 27.12 -11.05 -7.35
N ILE A 170 28.27 -11.54 -7.80
CA ILE A 170 28.67 -11.51 -9.22
C ILE A 170 27.72 -12.36 -10.08
N GLU A 171 27.32 -13.56 -9.65
CA GLU A 171 26.38 -14.39 -10.41
C GLU A 171 24.96 -13.79 -10.39
N SER A 172 24.47 -13.38 -9.21
CA SER A 172 23.12 -12.84 -9.00
C SER A 172 22.89 -11.53 -9.74
N SER A 173 23.91 -10.67 -9.83
CA SER A 173 23.88 -9.43 -10.61
C SER A 173 24.27 -9.59 -12.08
N TYR A 174 24.45 -10.82 -12.58
CA TYR A 174 24.95 -11.11 -13.93
C TYR A 174 26.30 -10.44 -14.29
N GLY A 175 27.10 -10.10 -13.28
CA GLY A 175 28.37 -9.38 -13.37
C GLY A 175 28.27 -7.86 -13.25
N LYS A 176 27.08 -7.30 -12.93
CA LYS A 176 26.87 -5.84 -12.79
C LYS A 176 27.37 -5.30 -11.46
N MET A 177 27.42 -6.12 -10.42
CA MET A 177 27.87 -5.78 -9.07
C MET A 177 29.01 -6.72 -8.64
N TRP A 178 30.04 -6.18 -7.99
CA TRP A 178 31.06 -7.00 -7.33
C TRP A 178 31.66 -6.29 -6.11
N LEU A 179 32.03 -7.07 -5.11
CA LEU A 179 32.70 -6.58 -3.92
C LEU A 179 34.22 -6.51 -4.13
N THR A 180 34.86 -5.54 -3.47
CA THR A 180 36.32 -5.51 -3.23
C THR A 180 36.55 -5.01 -1.80
N GLY A 181 37.81 -4.91 -1.34
CA GLY A 181 38.13 -4.28 -0.06
C GLY A 181 39.03 -5.14 0.83
N GLU A 182 38.93 -4.94 2.14
CA GLU A 182 39.88 -5.47 3.13
C GLU A 182 39.17 -6.05 4.36
N VAL A 183 39.83 -7.01 5.02
CA VAL A 183 39.39 -7.64 6.26
C VAL A 183 40.31 -7.20 7.40
N THR A 184 39.77 -6.74 8.52
CA THR A 184 40.60 -6.36 9.69
C THR A 184 41.16 -7.59 10.41
N PRO A 185 42.27 -7.46 11.15
CA PRO A 185 42.57 -8.37 12.26
C PRO A 185 41.41 -8.41 13.27
N TRP A 186 41.36 -9.43 14.14
CA TRP A 186 40.37 -9.51 15.21
C TRP A 186 40.54 -8.37 16.23
N LEU A 187 39.52 -7.53 16.37
CA LEU A 187 39.55 -6.35 17.22
C LEU A 187 38.96 -6.67 18.60
N ALA A 188 39.82 -6.63 19.62
CA ALA A 188 39.44 -6.79 21.02
C ALA A 188 38.73 -5.52 21.54
N VAL A 189 37.40 -5.53 21.59
CA VAL A 189 36.60 -4.36 22.00
C VAL A 189 36.18 -4.40 23.47
N GLY A 190 36.12 -3.22 24.10
CA GLY A 190 35.69 -3.04 25.49
C GLY A 190 34.16 -3.08 25.70
N GLY A 191 33.38 -3.20 24.62
CA GLY A 191 31.92 -3.25 24.63
C GLY A 191 31.34 -3.39 23.22
N LEU A 192 30.10 -3.87 23.12
CA LEU A 192 29.42 -4.24 21.86
C LEU A 192 28.63 -3.09 21.22
N THR A 193 29.08 -1.84 21.33
CA THR A 193 28.45 -0.73 20.58
C THR A 193 29.21 -0.50 19.28
N TYR A 194 28.50 -0.26 18.17
CA TYR A 194 29.14 -0.05 16.85
C TYR A 194 30.20 1.04 16.89
N GLN A 195 29.96 2.15 17.60
CA GLN A 195 30.98 3.18 17.81
C GLN A 195 32.29 2.64 18.41
N THR A 196 32.22 1.69 19.36
CA THR A 196 33.42 1.08 19.95
C THR A 196 34.17 0.20 18.94
N VAL A 197 33.45 -0.50 18.06
CA VAL A 197 34.03 -1.36 17.03
C VAL A 197 34.63 -0.52 15.88
N ILE A 198 33.90 0.50 15.42
CA ILE A 198 34.37 1.52 14.45
C ILE A 198 35.67 2.15 14.96
N THR A 199 35.67 2.69 16.19
CA THR A 199 36.84 3.35 16.81
C THR A 199 38.06 2.42 16.95
N ALA A 200 37.84 1.10 17.05
CA ALA A 200 38.94 0.12 17.04
C ALA A 200 39.48 -0.16 15.63
N ALA A 201 38.62 -0.02 14.61
CA ALA A 201 38.90 -0.24 13.20
C ALA A 201 39.44 0.99 12.46
N ASP A 202 39.30 2.22 12.98
CA ASP A 202 39.82 3.49 12.40
C ASP A 202 41.30 3.43 11.96
N GLN A 203 42.11 2.60 12.61
CA GLN A 203 43.54 2.42 12.30
C GLN A 203 43.82 1.50 11.10
N TYR A 204 42.78 0.82 10.59
CA TYR A 204 42.82 -0.13 9.49
C TYR A 204 41.93 0.33 8.31
N ILE A 205 40.73 0.84 8.59
CA ILE A 205 39.71 1.18 7.59
C ILE A 205 39.67 2.69 7.35
N ASN A 206 39.91 3.12 6.11
CA ASN A 206 39.55 4.47 5.68
C ASN A 206 38.07 4.49 5.23
N TYR A 207 37.16 4.92 6.10
CA TYR A 207 35.73 4.98 5.77
C TYR A 207 35.42 5.89 4.57
N THR A 208 36.29 6.84 4.22
CA THR A 208 36.14 7.68 3.01
C THR A 208 36.46 6.97 1.70
N GLU A 209 36.97 5.73 1.74
CA GLU A 209 37.29 4.92 0.56
C GLU A 209 36.43 3.64 0.44
N VAL A 210 35.48 3.40 1.36
CA VAL A 210 34.58 2.24 1.32
C VAL A 210 33.11 2.62 1.13
N ASP A 211 32.36 1.71 0.51
CA ASP A 211 30.94 1.83 0.17
C ASP A 211 30.04 1.01 1.12
N ARG A 212 30.54 -0.13 1.62
CA ARG A 212 29.83 -1.07 2.51
C ARG A 212 30.72 -1.52 3.68
N VAL A 213 30.13 -1.92 4.80
CA VAL A 213 30.88 -2.41 5.98
C VAL A 213 30.15 -3.57 6.65
N PHE A 214 30.84 -4.69 6.89
CA PHE A 214 30.30 -5.86 7.58
C PHE A 214 30.97 -6.05 8.95
N PHE A 215 30.21 -6.45 9.97
CA PHE A 215 30.65 -6.51 11.37
C PHE A 215 30.54 -7.94 11.91
N ILE A 216 31.64 -8.70 11.84
CA ILE A 216 31.62 -10.13 12.16
C ILE A 216 32.06 -10.35 13.60
N GLN A 217 31.16 -10.90 14.42
CA GLN A 217 31.41 -11.16 15.83
C GLN A 217 31.67 -12.64 16.12
N GLN A 218 32.64 -12.91 17.00
CA GLN A 218 32.79 -14.22 17.61
C GLN A 218 31.58 -14.59 18.51
N ASN A 219 31.19 -15.86 18.53
CA ASN A 219 30.14 -16.36 19.43
C ASN A 219 30.66 -16.83 20.81
N MET A 220 29.85 -16.61 21.84
CA MET A 220 30.00 -17.17 23.18
C MET A 220 29.12 -18.41 23.36
N SER A 221 29.60 -19.41 24.10
CA SER A 221 28.81 -20.59 24.46
C SER A 221 27.64 -20.25 25.39
N GLY A 222 26.39 -20.44 24.94
CA GLY A 222 25.24 -20.63 25.85
C GLY A 222 24.05 -19.67 25.74
N SER A 223 23.89 -18.91 24.65
CA SER A 223 22.63 -18.22 24.34
C SER A 223 22.40 -18.21 22.83
N GLY A 224 21.19 -18.53 22.39
CA GLY A 224 20.86 -18.68 20.97
C GLY A 224 20.83 -17.38 20.18
N ALA A 225 20.55 -17.52 18.89
CA ALA A 225 20.48 -16.43 17.91
C ALA A 225 19.64 -15.23 18.41
N GLY A 226 20.20 -14.04 18.21
CA GLY A 226 19.47 -12.77 18.13
C GLY A 226 19.56 -12.27 16.69
N PRO A 227 18.65 -11.39 16.26
CA PRO A 227 18.50 -11.05 14.84
C PRO A 227 19.73 -10.32 14.30
N SER A 228 19.98 -10.52 13.01
CA SER A 228 20.67 -9.54 12.16
C SER A 228 19.91 -8.21 12.28
N VAL A 229 20.62 -7.08 12.38
CA VAL A 229 19.94 -5.77 12.45
C VAL A 229 20.58 -4.80 11.48
N ILE A 230 19.83 -4.46 10.44
CA ILE A 230 20.06 -3.31 9.58
C ILE A 230 20.17 -2.07 10.48
N GLN A 231 21.36 -1.47 10.54
CA GLN A 231 21.56 -0.22 11.26
C GLN A 231 22.41 0.74 10.45
N TYR A 232 21.89 1.95 10.30
CA TYR A 232 22.64 3.10 9.80
C TYR A 232 23.49 3.66 10.96
N TYR A 233 24.81 3.66 10.80
CA TYR A 233 25.71 4.44 11.65
C TYR A 233 26.28 5.62 10.87
N SER A 234 26.60 6.70 11.58
CA SER A 234 27.36 7.84 11.05
C SER A 234 28.78 7.82 11.61
N THR A 235 29.76 8.17 10.78
CA THR A 235 31.13 8.49 11.20
C THR A 235 31.36 10.00 11.20
N ASP A 236 32.46 10.49 11.79
CA ASP A 236 32.83 11.92 11.76
C ASP A 236 33.08 12.44 10.32
N GLU A 237 33.32 11.54 9.37
CA GLU A 237 33.43 11.81 7.93
C GLU A 237 32.09 11.87 7.19
N GLY A 238 30.96 11.74 7.90
CA GLY A 238 29.61 11.98 7.37
C GLY A 238 29.05 10.89 6.46
N ARG A 239 29.63 9.68 6.46
CA ARG A 239 29.08 8.54 5.72
C ARG A 239 28.09 7.75 6.56
N LEU A 240 27.01 7.32 5.91
CA LEU A 240 26.03 6.38 6.44
C LEU A 240 26.36 5.00 5.89
N GLY A 241 26.79 4.09 6.76
CA GLY A 241 27.10 2.71 6.42
C GLY A 241 26.03 1.75 6.93
N PHE A 242 25.75 0.72 6.14
CA PHE A 242 24.95 -0.44 6.52
C PHE A 242 25.75 -1.37 7.47
N VAL A 243 25.05 -2.21 8.23
CA VAL A 243 25.64 -3.16 9.20
C VAL A 243 25.03 -4.53 9.03
N LEU A 244 25.89 -5.55 8.97
CA LEU A 244 25.51 -6.94 9.21
C LEU A 244 26.27 -7.48 10.42
N THR A 245 25.54 -8.01 11.41
CA THR A 245 26.09 -8.69 12.59
C THR A 245 25.74 -10.16 12.60
N PHE A 246 26.75 -11.03 12.42
CA PHE A 246 26.59 -12.49 12.52
C PHE A 246 27.09 -13.02 13.86
N ARG A 247 26.45 -14.09 14.33
CA ARG A 247 26.70 -14.67 15.65
C ARG A 247 26.40 -16.17 15.73
N GLU A 248 27.23 -17.01 15.11
CA GLU A 248 27.45 -18.41 15.57
C GLU A 248 28.73 -19.02 14.94
N TYR A 249 29.51 -19.77 15.74
CA TYR A 249 30.65 -20.59 15.27
C TYR A 249 30.59 -21.93 16.01
N TYR A 250 30.70 -23.04 15.28
CA TYR A 250 30.58 -24.40 15.81
C TYR A 250 31.67 -25.33 15.25
N PRO A 251 32.73 -25.63 15.99
CA PRO A 251 33.86 -26.44 15.50
C PRO A 251 33.59 -27.96 15.43
N ASP A 252 32.45 -28.45 15.94
CA ASP A 252 32.25 -29.88 16.27
C ASP A 252 31.36 -30.68 15.28
N LYS A 253 30.89 -30.12 14.14
CA LYS A 253 29.99 -30.80 13.19
C LYS A 253 30.69 -31.24 11.88
N PRO A 254 30.66 -32.55 11.51
CA PRO A 254 31.15 -33.03 10.22
C PRO A 254 30.03 -33.31 9.19
N ASP A 255 30.20 -32.75 7.98
CA ASP A 255 29.69 -33.22 6.67
C ASP A 255 28.19 -33.61 6.57
N LEU A 256 27.37 -32.64 6.16
CA LEU A 256 26.13 -32.90 5.39
C LEU A 256 25.92 -31.85 4.29
N SER A 257 25.98 -32.31 3.03
CA SER A 257 25.66 -31.59 1.78
C SER A 257 26.63 -30.49 1.34
N ARG A 258 26.69 -30.28 0.02
CA ARG A 258 27.57 -29.33 -0.68
C ARG A 258 26.83 -28.00 -0.88
N HIS A 259 27.58 -26.94 -1.17
CA HIS A 259 27.13 -25.53 -1.18
C HIS A 259 26.84 -24.99 0.25
N ARG A 260 27.88 -24.40 0.86
CA ARG A 260 27.81 -23.56 2.07
C ARG A 260 29.19 -22.99 2.45
N PHE A 261 29.22 -21.80 3.05
CA PHE A 261 30.35 -21.35 3.88
C PHE A 261 30.58 -22.36 5.02
N VAL A 262 31.84 -22.66 5.36
CA VAL A 262 32.17 -23.52 6.51
C VAL A 262 32.97 -22.73 7.55
N ALA A 263 32.40 -21.61 8.01
CA ALA A 263 32.97 -20.79 9.09
C ALA A 263 31.97 -20.25 10.12
N LEU A 264 30.65 -20.43 9.92
CA LEU A 264 29.61 -19.97 10.87
C LEU A 264 28.54 -21.04 11.15
N GLY A 265 28.87 -22.32 10.91
CA GLY A 265 27.91 -23.42 10.96
C GLY A 265 26.94 -23.43 9.76
N ASP A 266 25.89 -24.23 9.86
CA ASP A 266 25.06 -24.70 8.72
C ASP A 266 24.18 -23.61 8.04
N LEU A 267 24.33 -22.33 8.36
CA LEU A 267 23.44 -21.23 7.91
C LEU A 267 24.16 -19.94 7.45
N GLY A 268 25.50 -19.87 7.56
CA GLY A 268 26.23 -18.59 7.48
C GLY A 268 26.14 -17.83 6.14
N ALA A 269 26.13 -18.54 5.01
CA ALA A 269 26.10 -17.92 3.68
C ALA A 269 24.69 -17.46 3.29
N GLU A 270 23.69 -18.29 3.54
CA GLU A 270 22.30 -18.06 3.12
C GLU A 270 21.73 -16.81 3.81
N LEU A 271 22.02 -16.62 5.10
CA LEU A 271 21.62 -15.42 5.83
C LEU A 271 22.45 -14.17 5.44
N LEU A 272 23.70 -14.33 5.01
CA LEU A 272 24.49 -13.21 4.47
C LEU A 272 23.92 -12.71 3.13
N CYS A 273 23.51 -13.61 2.24
CA CYS A 273 22.85 -13.24 0.99
C CYS A 273 21.46 -12.63 1.21
N HIS A 274 20.67 -13.19 2.14
CA HIS A 274 19.35 -12.66 2.55
C HIS A 274 19.46 -11.23 3.05
N GLU A 275 20.22 -11.00 4.12
CA GLU A 275 20.28 -9.69 4.79
C GLU A 275 20.99 -8.64 3.92
N PHE A 276 21.82 -9.06 2.97
CA PHE A 276 22.37 -8.16 1.96
C PHE A 276 21.33 -7.71 0.93
N GLY A 277 20.32 -8.51 0.61
CA GLY A 277 19.21 -8.07 -0.26
C GLY A 277 18.50 -6.84 0.31
N HIS A 278 18.22 -6.84 1.62
CA HIS A 278 17.70 -5.67 2.33
C HIS A 278 18.67 -4.46 2.34
N SER A 279 19.95 -4.65 1.98
CA SER A 279 21.00 -3.62 1.94
C SER A 279 21.17 -2.90 0.60
N LEU A 280 20.35 -3.23 -0.39
CA LEU A 280 20.51 -2.77 -1.78
C LEU A 280 19.78 -1.47 -2.13
N GLY A 281 19.06 -0.87 -1.17
CA GLY A 281 18.43 0.45 -1.34
C GLY A 281 19.40 1.62 -1.24
N THR A 282 18.85 2.82 -1.37
CA THR A 282 19.58 4.08 -1.20
C THR A 282 19.50 4.61 0.24
N LEU A 283 19.87 5.87 0.48
CA LEU A 283 19.64 6.56 1.75
C LEU A 283 18.21 7.14 1.87
N TYR A 284 17.39 6.98 0.83
CA TYR A 284 16.05 7.56 0.69
C TYR A 284 14.96 6.51 0.32
N ASP A 285 15.37 5.26 0.09
CA ASP A 285 14.52 4.12 -0.29
C ASP A 285 14.76 2.96 0.69
N GLU A 286 13.70 2.32 1.19
CA GLU A 286 13.76 1.30 2.26
C GLU A 286 14.23 -0.09 1.78
N GLY A 287 15.26 -0.11 0.93
CA GLY A 287 15.92 -1.35 0.52
C GLY A 287 15.04 -2.24 -0.33
N VAL A 288 14.91 -3.48 0.13
CA VAL A 288 14.04 -4.50 -0.44
C VAL A 288 13.36 -5.18 0.73
N ALA A 289 12.03 -5.12 0.77
CA ALA A 289 11.25 -5.86 1.76
C ALA A 289 11.26 -7.36 1.45
N HIS A 290 10.85 -8.18 2.42
CA HIS A 290 10.87 -9.64 2.26
C HIS A 290 10.01 -10.11 1.08
N ALA A 291 10.51 -11.08 0.30
CA ALA A 291 9.75 -11.69 -0.79
C ALA A 291 8.68 -12.65 -0.23
N GLY A 292 7.42 -12.43 -0.62
CA GLY A 292 6.26 -13.18 -0.16
C GLY A 292 5.69 -14.12 -1.22
N ARG A 293 4.68 -14.90 -0.83
CA ARG A 293 3.85 -15.68 -1.75
C ARG A 293 2.38 -15.31 -1.57
N LEU A 294 1.64 -15.25 -2.67
CA LEU A 294 0.20 -15.02 -2.70
C LEU A 294 -0.53 -16.35 -2.90
N ASN A 295 -1.39 -16.70 -1.94
CA ASN A 295 -2.19 -17.92 -1.95
C ASN A 295 -3.67 -17.57 -1.66
N CYS A 296 -4.55 -17.80 -2.62
CA CYS A 296 -5.97 -17.38 -2.56
C CYS A 296 -6.95 -18.55 -2.61
N GLY A 297 -6.66 -19.60 -1.84
CA GLY A 297 -7.59 -20.70 -1.61
C GLY A 297 -8.05 -21.43 -2.88
N ASP A 298 -9.36 -21.49 -3.07
CA ASP A 298 -9.99 -22.04 -4.29
C ASP A 298 -10.36 -20.94 -5.31
N GLU A 299 -10.20 -19.65 -4.96
CA GLU A 299 -10.53 -18.50 -5.80
C GLU A 299 -9.38 -18.06 -6.75
N THR A 300 -9.71 -17.19 -7.69
CA THR A 300 -8.74 -16.37 -8.43
C THR A 300 -8.43 -15.13 -7.62
N TYR A 301 -7.16 -14.71 -7.51
CA TYR A 301 -6.81 -13.53 -6.73
C TYR A 301 -7.47 -12.27 -7.31
N ALA A 302 -8.40 -11.68 -6.56
CA ALA A 302 -8.92 -10.36 -6.87
C ALA A 302 -8.03 -9.29 -6.24
N ILE A 303 -7.80 -8.21 -6.99
CA ILE A 303 -7.45 -6.91 -6.45
C ILE A 303 -8.78 -6.18 -6.31
N GLU A 304 -9.12 -5.82 -5.08
CA GLU A 304 -10.34 -5.10 -4.73
C GLU A 304 -9.96 -3.69 -4.27
N VAL A 305 -10.94 -2.78 -4.21
CA VAL A 305 -10.72 -1.36 -3.84
C VAL A 305 -9.97 -1.19 -2.51
N ASP A 306 -10.19 -2.11 -1.56
CA ASP A 306 -9.57 -2.12 -0.23
C ASP A 306 -8.34 -3.07 -0.11
N GLY A 307 -7.89 -3.74 -1.20
CA GLY A 307 -6.66 -4.53 -1.22
C GLY A 307 -6.69 -5.82 -2.06
N LEU A 308 -6.49 -6.97 -1.39
CA LEU A 308 -6.58 -8.31 -1.98
C LEU A 308 -7.82 -9.01 -1.41
N GLY A 309 -8.62 -9.66 -2.27
CA GLY A 309 -9.89 -10.29 -1.88
C GLY A 309 -9.78 -11.39 -0.81
N ASP A 310 -10.86 -11.67 -0.10
CA ASP A 310 -10.83 -12.31 1.23
C ASP A 310 -10.19 -13.72 1.33
N GLU A 311 -10.20 -14.57 0.28
CA GLU A 311 -9.44 -15.84 0.33
C GLU A 311 -7.91 -15.65 0.20
N CYS A 312 -7.44 -14.46 -0.20
CA CYS A 312 -6.03 -14.18 -0.44
C CYS A 312 -5.18 -13.99 0.82
N THR A 313 -4.06 -14.69 0.86
CA THR A 313 -3.08 -14.63 1.94
C THR A 313 -1.66 -14.41 1.41
N THR A 314 -1.02 -13.35 1.91
CA THR A 314 0.36 -12.91 1.58
C THR A 314 1.39 -13.28 2.65
N THR A 315 0.93 -13.84 3.77
CA THR A 315 1.56 -13.74 5.10
C THR A 315 2.81 -14.59 5.32
N SER A 316 3.41 -15.13 4.26
CA SER A 316 4.51 -16.08 4.37
C SER A 316 5.55 -15.96 3.25
N LEU A 317 6.80 -16.13 3.66
CA LEU A 317 7.97 -16.04 2.79
C LEU A 317 7.93 -17.13 1.70
N GLU A 318 8.40 -16.78 0.50
CA GLU A 318 8.50 -17.71 -0.62
C GLU A 318 9.76 -18.59 -0.58
N GLY A 319 9.72 -19.77 -1.20
CA GLY A 319 10.84 -20.72 -1.18
C GLY A 319 11.90 -20.51 -2.26
N THR A 320 11.75 -19.50 -3.12
CA THR A 320 12.46 -19.42 -4.41
C THR A 320 13.32 -18.17 -4.58
N ASP A 321 13.17 -17.20 -3.67
CA ASP A 321 13.88 -15.94 -3.62
C ASP A 321 14.79 -15.82 -2.39
N GLN A 322 15.88 -15.06 -2.53
CA GLN A 322 16.92 -14.91 -1.50
C GLN A 322 16.53 -14.04 -0.29
N VAL A 323 15.59 -13.11 -0.41
CA VAL A 323 14.95 -12.38 0.71
C VAL A 323 13.59 -12.99 1.11
N GLY A 324 13.30 -14.19 0.61
CA GLY A 324 12.23 -15.06 1.09
C GLY A 324 12.75 -16.05 2.14
N VAL A 325 12.67 -17.35 1.84
CA VAL A 325 13.40 -18.44 2.52
C VAL A 325 14.10 -19.36 1.51
N GLY A 326 14.40 -18.84 0.31
CA GLY A 326 15.17 -19.52 -0.71
C GLY A 326 16.69 -19.39 -0.53
N SER A 327 17.42 -20.20 -1.29
CA SER A 327 18.89 -20.18 -1.37
C SER A 327 19.26 -20.22 -2.86
N GLY A 328 19.16 -19.07 -3.53
CA GLY A 328 19.24 -18.92 -4.98
C GLY A 328 19.23 -17.44 -5.38
N HIS A 329 18.94 -17.12 -6.63
CA HIS A 329 18.89 -15.74 -7.10
C HIS A 329 17.70 -14.94 -6.58
N HIS A 330 17.93 -13.64 -6.34
CA HIS A 330 16.88 -12.63 -6.23
C HIS A 330 15.97 -12.67 -7.46
N ASN A 331 14.66 -12.46 -7.26
CA ASN A 331 13.64 -12.54 -8.29
C ASN A 331 13.63 -11.34 -9.24
N SER A 332 12.86 -11.48 -10.32
CA SER A 332 12.81 -10.51 -11.43
C SER A 332 12.55 -9.07 -10.99
N ILE A 333 11.62 -8.84 -10.04
CA ILE A 333 11.26 -7.49 -9.58
C ILE A 333 12.45 -6.84 -8.84
N ILE A 334 13.13 -7.62 -8.02
CA ILE A 334 14.32 -7.16 -7.27
C ILE A 334 15.49 -6.88 -8.21
N LYS A 335 15.74 -7.76 -9.20
CA LYS A 335 16.81 -7.55 -10.18
C LYS A 335 16.54 -6.39 -11.15
N GLU A 336 15.28 -6.08 -11.44
CA GLU A 336 14.88 -4.88 -12.19
C GLU A 336 15.11 -3.61 -11.34
N LYS A 337 14.60 -3.55 -10.09
CA LYS A 337 14.85 -2.44 -9.14
C LYS A 337 16.35 -2.16 -8.90
N HIS A 338 17.24 -3.11 -9.18
CA HIS A 338 18.68 -2.94 -9.01
C HIS A 338 19.48 -2.75 -10.31
N GLY A 339 18.80 -2.60 -11.46
CA GLY A 339 19.44 -2.36 -12.76
C GLY A 339 20.34 -3.51 -13.24
N TRP A 340 20.13 -4.73 -12.75
CA TRP A 340 21.03 -5.86 -13.03
C TRP A 340 20.77 -6.50 -14.40
N PHE A 341 19.57 -6.37 -14.97
CA PHE A 341 19.30 -6.85 -16.33
C PHE A 341 20.01 -6.02 -17.41
N ASN A 342 20.24 -6.64 -18.58
CA ASN A 342 20.42 -5.92 -19.83
C ASN A 342 19.04 -5.54 -20.40
N PRO A 343 18.91 -4.42 -21.15
CA PRO A 343 17.62 -3.99 -21.74
C PRO A 343 16.95 -5.00 -22.70
N THR A 344 17.62 -6.10 -23.06
CA THR A 344 17.07 -7.19 -23.88
C THR A 344 16.60 -8.40 -23.07
N ASN A 345 16.88 -8.46 -21.76
CA ASN A 345 16.44 -9.57 -20.91
C ASN A 345 14.96 -9.46 -20.52
N ILE A 346 14.39 -8.26 -20.55
CA ILE A 346 12.99 -7.98 -20.22
C ILE A 346 12.25 -7.65 -21.52
N ILE A 347 11.08 -8.24 -21.72
CA ILE A 347 10.11 -7.79 -22.74
C ILE A 347 8.81 -7.42 -22.05
N GLU A 348 8.35 -6.19 -22.28
CA GLU A 348 6.98 -5.76 -21.97
C GLU A 348 6.04 -6.21 -23.10
N VAL A 349 5.05 -7.03 -22.72
CA VAL A 349 4.18 -7.76 -23.63
C VAL A 349 3.01 -6.88 -24.04
N THR A 350 3.09 -6.38 -25.28
CA THR A 350 2.22 -5.34 -25.86
C THR A 350 1.36 -5.83 -27.04
N GLN A 351 1.45 -7.12 -27.37
CA GLN A 351 0.63 -7.78 -28.37
C GLN A 351 0.57 -9.30 -28.13
N ASP A 352 -0.46 -9.95 -28.66
CA ASP A 352 -0.53 -11.41 -28.78
C ASP A 352 0.76 -12.01 -29.34
N GLY A 353 1.18 -13.15 -28.79
CA GLY A 353 2.36 -13.80 -29.29
C GLY A 353 2.76 -15.08 -28.59
N THR A 354 3.78 -15.71 -29.16
CA THR A 354 4.53 -16.79 -28.54
C THR A 354 5.92 -16.27 -28.21
N TYR A 355 6.26 -16.30 -26.92
CA TYR A 355 7.48 -15.74 -26.35
C TYR A 355 8.33 -16.88 -25.77
N THR A 356 9.65 -16.75 -25.88
CA THR A 356 10.62 -17.73 -25.32
C THR A 356 11.33 -17.12 -24.13
N LEU A 357 11.30 -17.81 -23.00
CA LEU A 357 12.05 -17.52 -21.78
C LEU A 357 13.25 -18.45 -21.67
N PHE A 358 14.44 -17.88 -21.48
CA PHE A 358 15.67 -18.61 -21.22
C PHE A 358 15.95 -18.73 -19.70
N PRO A 359 16.73 -19.73 -19.28
CA PRO A 359 17.09 -19.95 -17.88
C PRO A 359 17.60 -18.69 -17.17
N TYR A 360 16.82 -18.25 -16.18
CA TYR A 360 16.95 -17.01 -15.43
C TYR A 360 18.32 -16.80 -14.79
N GLU A 361 19.05 -17.88 -14.50
CA GLU A 361 20.37 -17.84 -13.87
C GLU A 361 21.51 -17.42 -14.82
N MET A 362 21.24 -17.29 -16.13
CA MET A 362 22.29 -17.03 -17.12
C MET A 362 22.52 -15.53 -17.36
N SER A 363 23.76 -15.07 -17.18
CA SER A 363 24.22 -13.82 -17.79
C SER A 363 24.25 -13.98 -19.31
N THR A 364 23.30 -13.34 -20.00
CA THR A 364 23.04 -13.45 -21.44
C THR A 364 22.35 -12.18 -21.96
N ASP A 365 22.25 -12.02 -23.28
CA ASP A 365 21.45 -10.97 -23.94
C ASP A 365 20.06 -11.46 -24.36
N GLU A 366 19.76 -12.75 -24.19
CA GLU A 366 18.45 -13.37 -24.47
C GLU A 366 17.39 -12.99 -23.41
N VAL A 367 16.11 -13.25 -23.69
CA VAL A 367 14.97 -12.92 -22.82
C VAL A 367 14.93 -13.83 -21.58
N LEU A 368 14.95 -13.22 -20.39
CA LEU A 368 14.89 -13.90 -19.08
C LEU A 368 13.59 -13.61 -18.30
N VAL A 369 12.90 -12.52 -18.64
CA VAL A 369 11.68 -12.04 -17.98
C VAL A 369 10.69 -11.52 -19.03
N LEU A 370 9.41 -11.86 -18.88
CA LEU A 370 8.32 -11.14 -19.55
C LEU A 370 7.53 -10.35 -18.52
N LYS A 371 7.23 -9.09 -18.84
CA LYS A 371 6.33 -8.21 -18.09
C LYS A 371 4.99 -8.15 -18.83
N VAL A 372 3.93 -8.67 -18.24
CA VAL A 372 2.57 -8.66 -18.82
C VAL A 372 1.69 -7.68 -18.02
N PRO A 373 0.95 -6.75 -18.66
CA PRO A 373 0.08 -5.82 -17.94
C PRO A 373 -0.92 -6.54 -17.04
N ARG A 374 -0.95 -6.17 -15.74
CA ARG A 374 -1.92 -6.63 -14.73
C ARG A 374 -3.05 -5.62 -14.60
N VAL A 375 -2.86 -4.56 -13.83
CA VAL A 375 -3.87 -3.58 -13.45
C VAL A 375 -3.35 -2.16 -13.72
N GLN A 376 -4.23 -1.23 -14.08
CA GLN A 376 -3.91 0.20 -14.10
C GLN A 376 -4.16 0.77 -12.69
N CYS A 377 -3.25 1.59 -12.20
CA CYS A 377 -3.21 2.03 -10.81
C CYS A 377 -3.25 3.55 -10.69
N LEU A 378 -3.72 4.03 -9.54
CA LEU A 378 -3.87 5.46 -9.25
C LEU A 378 -2.54 6.19 -9.04
N GLY A 379 -1.43 5.46 -8.83
CA GLY A 379 -0.10 6.04 -8.59
C GLY A 379 0.02 6.82 -7.29
N THR A 380 -0.83 6.53 -6.30
CA THR A 380 -0.87 7.28 -5.02
C THR A 380 0.23 6.86 -4.05
N GLY A 381 0.81 5.67 -4.22
CA GLY A 381 1.94 5.20 -3.39
C GLY A 381 1.59 4.91 -1.93
N ASP A 382 0.30 4.79 -1.62
CA ASP A 382 -0.19 4.40 -0.30
C ASP A 382 -0.42 2.87 -0.19
N LEU A 383 -0.95 2.40 0.94
CA LEU A 383 -1.19 0.97 1.19
C LEU A 383 -2.40 0.38 0.43
N LEU A 384 -3.19 1.20 -0.24
CA LEU A 384 -4.28 0.78 -1.13
C LEU A 384 -3.80 0.68 -2.59
N ASP A 385 -2.69 1.33 -2.96
CA ASP A 385 -2.11 1.25 -4.31
C ASP A 385 -1.55 -0.17 -4.59
N PRO A 386 -2.21 -0.99 -5.41
CA PRO A 386 -1.81 -2.38 -5.65
C PRO A 386 -0.63 -2.50 -6.63
N CYS A 387 -0.08 -1.37 -7.07
CA CYS A 387 1.15 -1.23 -7.86
C CYS A 387 2.29 -0.54 -7.06
N GLY A 388 2.01 0.00 -5.88
CA GLY A 388 3.01 0.61 -4.99
C GLY A 388 3.62 1.91 -5.53
N GLY A 389 2.77 2.84 -6.02
CA GLY A 389 3.18 4.14 -6.54
C GLY A 389 3.32 4.21 -8.06
N LYS A 390 3.13 3.09 -8.77
CA LYS A 390 3.19 3.03 -10.24
C LYS A 390 1.81 3.13 -10.85
N THR A 391 1.71 3.71 -12.06
CA THR A 391 0.46 3.83 -12.83
C THR A 391 0.01 2.52 -13.50
N GLN A 392 0.88 1.52 -13.59
CA GLN A 392 0.61 0.21 -14.18
C GLN A 392 1.40 -0.87 -13.44
N GLY A 393 0.70 -1.93 -13.02
CA GLY A 393 1.28 -3.11 -12.35
C GLY A 393 1.47 -4.26 -13.32
N TRP A 394 2.35 -5.20 -12.99
CA TRP A 394 2.81 -6.21 -13.95
C TRP A 394 2.84 -7.63 -13.37
N TYR A 395 2.62 -8.60 -14.25
CA TYR A 395 3.04 -9.98 -14.06
C TYR A 395 4.46 -10.16 -14.55
N TYR A 396 5.34 -10.69 -13.70
CA TYR A 396 6.70 -11.05 -14.09
C TYR A 396 6.77 -12.56 -14.24
N LEU A 397 7.09 -13.00 -15.46
CA LEU A 397 7.21 -14.41 -15.82
C LEU A 397 8.69 -14.75 -15.90
N GLU A 398 9.16 -15.67 -15.06
CA GLU A 398 10.57 -16.10 -15.01
C GLU A 398 10.70 -17.63 -15.09
N PHE A 399 11.80 -18.10 -15.70
CA PHE A 399 12.03 -19.52 -15.96
C PHE A 399 13.33 -20.00 -15.31
N ARG A 400 13.21 -20.69 -14.18
CA ARG A 400 14.35 -21.10 -13.33
C ARG A 400 14.94 -22.46 -13.70
N ARG A 401 16.25 -22.66 -13.54
CA ARG A 401 16.96 -23.95 -13.72
C ARG A 401 18.02 -24.21 -12.64
N ALA A 402 18.48 -25.46 -12.56
CA ALA A 402 19.50 -25.93 -11.62
C ALA A 402 20.94 -25.47 -11.99
N ILE A 403 21.08 -24.18 -12.26
CA ILE A 403 22.30 -23.49 -12.67
C ILE A 403 22.84 -22.72 -11.45
N GLY A 404 24.14 -22.46 -11.42
CA GLY A 404 24.71 -21.52 -10.45
C GLY A 404 24.43 -21.84 -8.97
N HIS A 405 23.98 -20.84 -8.23
CA HIS A 405 23.52 -20.91 -6.83
C HIS A 405 22.10 -21.49 -6.69
N ASP A 406 21.20 -21.27 -7.66
CA ASP A 406 19.83 -21.84 -7.67
C ASP A 406 19.80 -23.37 -7.58
N ARG A 407 20.91 -24.07 -7.88
CA ARG A 407 21.11 -25.50 -7.61
C ARG A 407 20.59 -25.97 -6.23
N GLY A 408 20.66 -25.12 -5.21
CA GLY A 408 20.11 -25.42 -3.88
C GLY A 408 18.59 -25.64 -3.89
N LEU A 409 17.84 -24.83 -4.64
CA LEU A 409 16.38 -24.90 -4.77
C LEU A 409 15.92 -26.25 -5.35
N PHE A 410 16.69 -26.81 -6.29
CA PHE A 410 16.36 -28.06 -6.99
C PHE A 410 16.68 -29.32 -6.17
N ILE A 411 17.23 -29.17 -4.95
CA ILE A 411 17.59 -30.26 -4.04
C ILE A 411 16.77 -30.21 -2.73
N ASN A 412 16.38 -29.03 -2.26
CA ASN A 412 15.60 -28.84 -1.05
C ASN A 412 14.10 -29.20 -1.28
N PRO A 413 13.51 -30.18 -0.58
CA PRO A 413 12.11 -30.56 -0.80
C PRO A 413 11.06 -29.48 -0.49
N ILE A 414 11.45 -28.34 0.09
CA ILE A 414 10.58 -27.17 0.30
C ILE A 414 10.47 -26.32 -0.99
N SER A 415 11.48 -26.34 -1.86
CA SER A 415 11.55 -25.55 -3.10
C SER A 415 11.79 -26.37 -4.38
N ALA A 416 11.92 -27.70 -4.27
CA ALA A 416 12.11 -28.62 -5.38
C ALA A 416 10.86 -28.86 -6.26
N GLN A 417 10.08 -27.80 -6.53
CA GLN A 417 9.02 -27.74 -7.56
C GLN A 417 9.11 -26.45 -8.42
N VAL A 418 10.18 -25.66 -8.23
CA VAL A 418 10.62 -24.59 -9.15
C VAL A 418 10.86 -25.10 -10.57
N HIS A 419 11.12 -26.40 -10.77
CA HIS A 419 11.38 -26.98 -12.09
C HIS A 419 10.13 -27.23 -12.96
N ASP A 420 8.93 -27.26 -12.37
CA ASP A 420 7.72 -27.79 -13.02
C ASP A 420 7.06 -26.83 -14.04
N GLY A 421 7.58 -25.61 -14.23
CA GLY A 421 6.92 -24.60 -15.08
C GLY A 421 7.65 -23.27 -15.21
N VAL A 422 6.91 -22.26 -15.69
CA VAL A 422 7.25 -20.83 -15.61
C VAL A 422 6.66 -20.27 -14.32
N GLN A 423 7.44 -19.54 -13.53
CA GLN A 423 6.92 -18.86 -12.34
C GLN A 423 6.22 -17.55 -12.75
N ILE A 424 5.17 -17.16 -12.03
CA ILE A 424 4.48 -15.87 -12.23
C ILE A 424 4.50 -15.12 -10.90
N ARG A 425 4.94 -13.87 -10.92
CA ARG A 425 4.99 -12.95 -9.76
C ARG A 425 4.20 -11.69 -10.04
N ILE A 426 3.76 -10.99 -9.00
CA ILE A 426 3.26 -9.62 -9.08
C ILE A 426 4.13 -8.66 -8.28
N ASP A 427 4.19 -7.42 -8.77
CA ASP A 427 4.66 -6.23 -8.06
C ASP A 427 3.56 -5.61 -7.17
N GLY A 428 3.84 -4.45 -6.59
CA GLY A 428 2.96 -3.72 -5.67
C GLY A 428 3.31 -3.91 -4.19
N TYR A 429 3.03 -2.88 -3.38
CA TYR A 429 3.41 -2.83 -1.96
C TYR A 429 2.45 -3.62 -1.04
N LEU A 430 1.89 -4.71 -1.57
CA LEU A 430 0.86 -5.52 -0.95
C LEU A 430 1.41 -6.23 0.30
N SER A 431 1.17 -5.63 1.47
CA SER A 431 1.48 -6.12 2.83
C SER A 431 2.99 -6.29 3.15
N ASP A 432 3.76 -5.20 3.03
CA ASP A 432 5.18 -5.11 3.40
C ASP A 432 6.07 -6.11 2.62
N ARG A 433 5.80 -6.27 1.31
CA ARG A 433 6.54 -7.15 0.38
C ARG A 433 7.06 -6.35 -0.80
N SER A 434 8.24 -6.72 -1.30
CA SER A 434 8.75 -6.22 -2.59
C SER A 434 8.38 -7.11 -3.78
N SER A 435 7.79 -8.28 -3.54
CA SER A 435 7.31 -9.19 -4.58
C SER A 435 6.37 -10.24 -3.98
N LEU A 436 5.38 -10.69 -4.76
CA LEU A 436 4.53 -11.84 -4.42
C LEU A 436 4.59 -12.92 -5.51
N LEU A 437 5.11 -14.10 -5.17
CA LEU A 437 5.02 -15.29 -6.03
C LEU A 437 3.59 -15.87 -6.03
N LEU A 438 2.98 -16.03 -7.20
CA LEU A 438 1.62 -16.57 -7.33
C LEU A 438 1.58 -18.08 -7.13
N TRP A 439 0.56 -18.55 -6.42
CA TRP A 439 0.30 -19.98 -6.21
C TRP A 439 -0.70 -20.53 -7.24
N LEU A 440 -0.23 -21.37 -8.17
CA LEU A 440 -0.97 -21.69 -9.41
C LEU A 440 -1.69 -23.05 -9.43
N ASP A 441 -1.59 -23.86 -8.36
CA ASP A 441 -2.26 -25.17 -8.27
C ASP A 441 -3.01 -25.34 -6.94
N ARG A 442 -4.35 -25.27 -7.03
CA ARG A 442 -5.30 -25.42 -5.91
C ARG A 442 -5.32 -26.83 -5.30
N THR A 443 -4.79 -27.83 -6.00
CA THR A 443 -4.77 -29.24 -5.54
C THR A 443 -3.43 -29.68 -4.95
N SER A 444 -2.39 -28.86 -5.12
CA SER A 444 -1.01 -29.17 -4.74
C SER A 444 -0.49 -28.15 -3.75
N THR A 445 -0.19 -28.58 -2.51
CA THR A 445 0.38 -27.71 -1.47
C THR A 445 1.86 -27.36 -1.72
N THR A 446 2.34 -27.43 -2.96
CA THR A 446 3.76 -27.29 -3.32
C THR A 446 4.05 -26.77 -4.74
N LYS A 447 3.11 -26.79 -5.70
CA LYS A 447 3.42 -26.47 -7.11
C LYS A 447 3.29 -24.96 -7.40
N GLN A 448 4.44 -24.32 -7.61
CA GLN A 448 4.60 -22.85 -7.68
C GLN A 448 4.96 -22.35 -9.09
N ALA A 449 4.63 -23.13 -10.12
CA ALA A 449 4.99 -22.84 -11.51
C ALA A 449 3.96 -23.37 -12.52
N LEU A 450 3.76 -22.62 -13.61
CA LEU A 450 2.85 -22.94 -14.70
C LEU A 450 3.48 -23.95 -15.65
N GLY A 451 3.15 -25.23 -15.46
CA GLY A 451 3.71 -26.33 -16.25
C GLY A 451 3.17 -26.46 -17.67
N GLU A 452 3.83 -27.29 -18.48
CA GLU A 452 3.50 -27.53 -19.89
C GLU A 452 2.01 -27.92 -20.06
N GLY A 453 1.30 -27.18 -20.91
CA GLY A 453 -0.13 -27.34 -21.17
C GLY A 453 -1.07 -26.71 -20.11
N MET A 454 -0.54 -26.02 -19.10
CA MET A 454 -1.34 -25.25 -18.14
C MET A 454 -1.52 -23.80 -18.63
N THR A 455 -2.69 -23.25 -18.35
CA THR A 455 -3.04 -21.84 -18.60
C THR A 455 -3.35 -21.14 -17.28
N PHE A 456 -2.75 -19.98 -17.08
CA PHE A 456 -3.18 -18.96 -16.13
C PHE A 456 -4.03 -17.91 -16.86
N ILE A 457 -5.03 -17.33 -16.19
CA ILE A 457 -5.92 -16.30 -16.72
C ILE A 457 -5.94 -15.17 -15.70
N ASP A 458 -5.56 -13.96 -16.12
CA ASP A 458 -5.67 -12.76 -15.30
C ASP A 458 -7.15 -12.48 -14.99
N PRO A 459 -7.57 -12.43 -13.71
CA PRO A 459 -8.96 -12.15 -13.37
C PRO A 459 -9.38 -10.70 -13.61
N HIS A 460 -8.44 -9.77 -13.85
CA HIS A 460 -8.74 -8.35 -14.08
C HIS A 460 -8.97 -8.05 -15.56
N ARG A 461 -7.96 -8.27 -16.42
CA ARG A 461 -8.07 -8.02 -17.86
C ARG A 461 -8.50 -9.24 -18.68
N GLY A 462 -8.52 -10.45 -18.12
CA GLY A 462 -8.81 -11.69 -18.86
C GLY A 462 -7.66 -12.23 -19.72
N THR A 463 -6.54 -11.50 -19.81
CA THR A 463 -5.30 -11.90 -20.48
C THR A 463 -4.86 -13.30 -20.06
N THR A 464 -4.59 -14.19 -21.03
CA THR A 464 -4.20 -15.57 -20.75
C THR A 464 -2.71 -15.78 -20.96
N ILE A 465 -2.09 -16.54 -20.05
CA ILE A 465 -0.69 -16.94 -20.09
C ILE A 465 -0.67 -18.47 -20.11
N THR A 466 -0.18 -19.08 -21.18
CA THR A 466 -0.17 -20.54 -21.36
C THR A 466 1.25 -21.05 -21.60
N THR A 467 1.74 -21.97 -20.77
CA THR A 467 3.05 -22.60 -21.02
C THR A 467 2.92 -23.68 -22.10
N ILE A 468 3.45 -23.41 -23.30
CA ILE A 468 3.30 -24.25 -24.49
C ILE A 468 4.27 -25.44 -24.49
N SER A 469 5.53 -25.22 -24.08
CA SER A 469 6.53 -26.28 -23.98
C SER A 469 7.69 -25.92 -23.04
N ILE A 470 8.30 -26.93 -22.41
CA ILE A 470 9.41 -26.78 -21.48
C ILE A 470 10.57 -27.70 -21.87
N THR A 471 11.79 -27.18 -21.85
CA THR A 471 13.04 -27.97 -22.03
C THR A 471 14.01 -27.72 -20.86
N GLU A 472 15.27 -28.14 -20.95
CA GLU A 472 16.31 -27.70 -20.00
C GLU A 472 16.84 -26.31 -20.38
N GLU A 473 16.74 -25.95 -21.66
CA GLU A 473 17.37 -24.80 -22.30
C GLU A 473 16.45 -23.58 -22.50
N GLU A 474 15.14 -23.78 -22.56
CA GLU A 474 14.11 -22.74 -22.78
C GLU A 474 12.71 -23.21 -22.32
N ALA A 475 11.85 -22.25 -21.96
CA ALA A 475 10.40 -22.42 -21.90
C ALA A 475 9.73 -21.50 -22.93
N VAL A 476 8.64 -21.98 -23.52
CA VAL A 476 7.86 -21.25 -24.51
C VAL A 476 6.48 -20.98 -23.92
N VAL A 477 6.08 -19.72 -23.87
CA VAL A 477 4.74 -19.30 -23.41
C VAL A 477 3.98 -18.63 -24.56
N GLN A 478 2.70 -18.93 -24.66
CA GLN A 478 1.75 -18.14 -25.44
C GLN A 478 1.11 -17.14 -24.49
N ILE A 479 1.03 -15.89 -24.92
CA ILE A 479 0.30 -14.84 -24.23
C ILE A 479 -0.70 -14.31 -25.24
N ASP A 480 -1.98 -14.54 -24.92
CA ASP A 480 -3.10 -13.96 -25.64
C ASP A 480 -3.63 -12.84 -24.73
N ILE A 481 -3.39 -11.58 -25.13
CA ILE A 481 -3.87 -10.41 -24.41
C ILE A 481 -5.38 -10.33 -24.65
N ALA A 482 -6.15 -9.78 -23.71
CA ALA A 482 -7.51 -9.42 -24.05
C ALA A 482 -7.52 -8.36 -25.18
N ASP A 483 -8.28 -8.66 -26.24
CA ASP A 483 -8.45 -7.82 -27.44
C ASP A 483 -8.83 -6.37 -27.03
N GLU A 484 -8.31 -5.37 -27.74
CA GLU A 484 -8.23 -3.95 -27.31
C GLU A 484 -9.53 -3.33 -26.71
N GLY A 485 -9.73 -3.60 -25.43
CA GLY A 485 -10.03 -2.66 -24.36
C GLY A 485 -10.30 -3.36 -23.03
N TYR A 486 -10.40 -2.57 -21.97
CA TYR A 486 -10.66 -3.06 -20.60
C TYR A 486 -11.41 -2.01 -19.80
N CYS A 487 -12.29 -2.47 -18.90
CA CYS A 487 -13.05 -1.60 -18.02
C CYS A 487 -12.19 -0.54 -17.31
N GLY A 488 -12.45 0.72 -17.62
CA GLY A 488 -11.70 1.90 -17.20
C GLY A 488 -10.81 2.53 -18.28
N ASP A 489 -10.83 2.07 -19.53
CA ASP A 489 -10.05 2.68 -20.64
C ASP A 489 -10.79 3.83 -21.37
N GLY A 490 -12.09 3.97 -21.10
CA GLY A 490 -12.98 4.99 -21.67
C GLY A 490 -13.73 4.57 -22.94
N ILE A 491 -13.56 3.35 -23.45
CA ILE A 491 -14.06 2.89 -24.76
C ILE A 491 -14.79 1.55 -24.66
N ILE A 492 -16.11 1.59 -24.47
CA ILE A 492 -17.00 0.40 -24.44
C ILE A 492 -16.67 -0.62 -25.55
N ASN A 493 -16.19 -1.80 -25.14
CA ASN A 493 -15.82 -2.88 -26.05
C ASN A 493 -16.97 -3.87 -26.32
N ASP A 494 -16.73 -4.89 -27.16
CA ASP A 494 -17.74 -5.84 -27.65
C ASP A 494 -18.46 -6.68 -26.55
N ASN A 495 -17.98 -6.66 -25.30
CA ASN A 495 -18.56 -7.36 -24.15
C ASN A 495 -19.19 -6.44 -23.08
N GLU A 496 -19.00 -5.13 -23.19
CA GLU A 496 -19.32 -4.16 -22.12
C GLU A 496 -20.65 -3.43 -22.38
N VAL A 497 -21.24 -2.88 -21.32
CA VAL A 497 -22.45 -2.03 -21.45
C VAL A 497 -22.12 -0.53 -21.32
N CYS A 498 -21.05 -0.21 -20.61
CA CYS A 498 -20.50 1.10 -20.31
C CYS A 498 -19.00 0.97 -20.02
N ASP A 499 -18.27 2.08 -20.01
CA ASP A 499 -16.93 2.15 -19.43
C ASP A 499 -16.81 3.46 -18.64
N GLY A 500 -16.56 3.39 -17.33
CA GLY A 500 -16.35 4.57 -16.48
C GLY A 500 -17.44 5.65 -16.64
N THR A 501 -17.11 6.75 -17.32
CA THR A 501 -18.05 7.85 -17.64
C THR A 501 -18.67 7.75 -19.05
N ASN A 502 -18.20 6.83 -19.90
CA ASN A 502 -18.76 6.48 -21.19
C ASN A 502 -19.93 5.50 -21.01
N LEU A 503 -21.08 6.04 -20.61
CA LEU A 503 -22.29 5.29 -20.27
C LEU A 503 -23.12 4.86 -21.51
N ASN A 504 -22.50 4.73 -22.70
CA ASN A 504 -23.18 4.41 -23.98
C ASN A 504 -24.24 5.44 -24.44
N GLY A 505 -24.40 6.55 -23.71
CA GLY A 505 -25.54 7.47 -23.85
C GLY A 505 -26.81 7.02 -23.13
N GLU A 506 -26.74 5.95 -22.33
CA GLU A 506 -27.76 5.58 -21.36
C GLU A 506 -27.79 6.58 -20.19
N THR A 507 -28.89 6.55 -19.44
CA THR A 507 -29.16 7.40 -18.26
C THR A 507 -30.08 6.62 -17.34
N CYS A 508 -30.24 7.05 -16.09
CA CYS A 508 -31.24 6.47 -15.18
C CYS A 508 -32.63 6.37 -15.83
N ILE A 509 -33.05 7.43 -16.54
CA ILE A 509 -34.33 7.49 -17.28
C ILE A 509 -34.43 6.42 -18.39
N ALA A 510 -33.32 6.09 -19.05
CA ALA A 510 -33.30 5.05 -20.09
C ALA A 510 -33.23 3.63 -19.50
N GLN A 511 -32.62 3.49 -18.31
CA GLN A 511 -32.57 2.24 -17.54
C GLN A 511 -33.85 1.95 -16.72
N GLY A 512 -34.84 2.85 -16.73
CA GLY A 512 -36.18 2.64 -16.15
C GLY A 512 -36.47 3.35 -14.82
N PHE A 513 -35.66 4.33 -14.45
CA PHE A 513 -35.82 5.23 -13.30
C PHE A 513 -36.42 6.57 -13.78
N GLU A 514 -36.64 7.58 -12.92
CA GLU A 514 -37.06 8.94 -13.38
C GLU A 514 -36.03 10.05 -13.19
N ALA A 515 -35.05 9.90 -12.28
CA ALA A 515 -33.97 10.88 -12.08
C ALA A 515 -32.64 10.24 -11.61
N GLY A 516 -31.66 11.07 -11.26
CA GLY A 516 -30.35 10.65 -10.75
C GLY A 516 -29.23 10.62 -11.80
N GLU A 517 -28.05 10.16 -11.38
CA GLU A 517 -26.85 9.97 -12.19
C GLU A 517 -26.55 8.47 -12.33
N LEU A 518 -26.27 8.02 -13.55
CA LEU A 518 -26.02 6.61 -13.84
C LEU A 518 -24.51 6.35 -13.79
N GLY A 519 -24.06 5.35 -13.04
CA GLY A 519 -22.67 4.94 -13.00
C GLY A 519 -22.38 3.76 -13.93
N CYS A 520 -21.10 3.39 -14.03
CA CYS A 520 -20.67 2.11 -14.57
C CYS A 520 -20.05 1.28 -13.44
N ARG A 521 -20.25 -0.04 -13.44
CA ARG A 521 -19.59 -0.94 -12.48
C ARG A 521 -18.15 -1.21 -12.87
N GLU A 522 -17.34 -1.61 -11.89
CA GLU A 522 -15.92 -1.94 -12.05
C GLU A 522 -15.66 -3.19 -12.92
N ASP A 523 -16.70 -3.95 -13.28
CA ASP A 523 -16.64 -5.04 -14.26
C ASP A 523 -17.09 -4.63 -15.67
N CYS A 524 -17.67 -3.44 -15.84
CA CYS A 524 -18.30 -2.92 -17.06
C CYS A 524 -19.39 -3.82 -17.69
N LEU A 525 -19.84 -4.87 -16.99
CA LEU A 525 -20.87 -5.82 -17.46
C LEU A 525 -22.29 -5.34 -17.12
N ALA A 526 -22.44 -4.42 -16.17
CA ALA A 526 -23.68 -3.76 -15.85
C ALA A 526 -23.47 -2.30 -15.45
N PHE A 527 -24.52 -1.48 -15.62
CA PHE A 527 -24.54 -0.13 -15.05
C PHE A 527 -24.58 -0.18 -13.52
N ASP A 528 -24.05 0.86 -12.89
CA ASP A 528 -24.38 1.15 -11.50
C ASP A 528 -25.59 2.09 -11.47
N THR A 529 -26.63 1.66 -10.75
CA THR A 529 -27.87 2.41 -10.56
C THR A 529 -28.02 2.93 -9.13
N TYR A 530 -26.98 2.82 -8.29
CA TYR A 530 -27.00 3.27 -6.89
C TYR A 530 -27.20 4.79 -6.74
N GLN A 531 -26.96 5.58 -7.79
CA GLN A 531 -27.22 7.02 -7.83
C GLN A 531 -28.43 7.38 -8.72
N CYS A 532 -29.25 6.40 -9.11
CA CYS A 532 -30.51 6.60 -9.85
C CYS A 532 -31.73 6.60 -8.91
N ALA A 533 -32.63 7.56 -9.10
CA ALA A 533 -33.83 7.75 -8.30
C ALA A 533 -35.08 7.20 -9.01
N GLN A 534 -35.83 6.34 -8.31
CA GLN A 534 -37.07 5.73 -8.79
C GLN A 534 -38.27 6.70 -8.79
N ILE A 535 -39.41 6.22 -9.28
CA ILE A 535 -40.70 6.90 -9.09
C ILE A 535 -41.09 6.75 -7.61
N PRO A 536 -41.58 7.81 -6.94
CA PRO A 536 -42.12 7.69 -5.59
C PRO A 536 -43.33 6.74 -5.57
N GLU A 537 -43.36 5.77 -4.66
CA GLU A 537 -44.18 4.56 -4.78
C GLU A 537 -45.68 4.86 -4.78
N CYS A 538 -46.08 5.89 -4.04
CA CYS A 538 -47.41 6.52 -4.01
C CYS A 538 -47.95 7.06 -5.35
N ARG A 539 -47.29 6.74 -6.48
CA ARG A 539 -47.73 7.10 -7.82
C ARG A 539 -47.26 6.16 -8.95
N ASP A 540 -46.73 4.98 -8.65
CA ASP A 540 -46.20 4.06 -9.68
C ASP A 540 -47.30 3.17 -10.34
N GLY A 541 -48.47 3.05 -9.71
CA GLY A 541 -49.62 2.26 -10.15
C GLY A 541 -49.58 0.77 -9.77
N VAL A 542 -48.77 0.39 -8.78
CA VAL A 542 -48.66 -0.94 -8.16
C VAL A 542 -49.29 -0.92 -6.76
N ASP A 543 -49.43 -2.11 -6.17
CA ASP A 543 -50.11 -2.47 -4.90
C ASP A 543 -49.00 -3.12 -4.06
N ASN A 544 -48.23 -2.32 -3.30
CA ASN A 544 -46.90 -2.70 -2.82
C ASN A 544 -46.96 -3.48 -1.48
N ASP A 545 -47.97 -3.25 -0.64
CA ASP A 545 -48.26 -4.06 0.56
C ASP A 545 -49.18 -5.28 0.28
N LEU A 546 -49.98 -5.22 -0.79
CA LEU A 546 -50.99 -6.19 -1.24
C LEU A 546 -52.33 -6.18 -0.47
N ASP A 547 -52.74 -5.05 0.13
CA ASP A 547 -54.11 -4.77 0.61
C ASP A 547 -55.13 -4.81 -0.54
N GLY A 548 -54.81 -4.13 -1.66
CA GLY A 548 -55.68 -3.94 -2.81
C GLY A 548 -56.24 -2.51 -3.01
N VAL A 549 -55.69 -1.49 -2.37
CA VAL A 549 -55.61 -0.11 -2.90
C VAL A 549 -54.28 0.11 -3.64
N ILE A 550 -54.04 1.32 -4.17
CA ILE A 550 -52.81 1.76 -4.86
C ILE A 550 -52.72 3.29 -4.80
N ASP A 551 -51.50 3.83 -4.96
CA ASP A 551 -51.23 5.26 -5.16
C ASP A 551 -51.87 6.15 -4.05
N LEU A 552 -52.22 7.40 -4.39
CA LEU A 552 -53.04 8.35 -3.63
C LEU A 552 -54.48 7.89 -3.27
N GLU A 553 -54.88 6.63 -3.52
CA GLU A 553 -56.08 6.04 -2.91
C GLU A 553 -55.74 5.12 -1.71
N ASP A 554 -54.46 4.82 -1.47
CA ASP A 554 -53.94 4.13 -0.29
C ASP A 554 -53.90 5.01 0.99
N SER A 555 -53.46 4.42 2.12
CA SER A 555 -53.43 5.03 3.45
C SER A 555 -52.04 5.48 3.91
N GLY A 556 -50.94 4.95 3.36
CA GLY A 556 -49.59 5.50 3.63
C GLY A 556 -49.41 6.88 2.97
N CYS A 557 -49.75 6.95 1.68
CA CYS A 557 -49.43 8.06 0.79
C CYS A 557 -49.95 9.43 1.21
N SER A 558 -49.04 10.32 1.61
CA SER A 558 -49.36 11.66 2.10
C SER A 558 -49.56 12.70 0.97
N ASP A 559 -48.66 12.76 -0.02
CA ASP A 559 -48.94 13.36 -1.34
C ASP A 559 -48.32 12.62 -2.56
N SER A 560 -48.22 13.30 -3.70
CA SER A 560 -47.89 12.73 -5.02
C SER A 560 -46.42 12.84 -5.44
N GLU A 561 -45.60 13.40 -4.57
CA GLU A 561 -44.13 13.51 -4.70
C GLU A 561 -43.43 12.88 -3.46
N ASP A 562 -44.18 12.12 -2.63
CA ASP A 562 -43.73 11.39 -1.42
C ASP A 562 -43.10 10.04 -1.78
N ASP A 563 -41.88 9.78 -1.30
CA ASP A 563 -41.06 8.59 -1.56
C ASP A 563 -41.01 7.59 -0.39
N ASP A 564 -42.04 7.59 0.46
CA ASP A 564 -42.35 6.45 1.31
C ASP A 564 -42.87 5.26 0.48
N ASP A 565 -42.56 4.04 0.95
CA ASP A 565 -43.26 2.84 0.48
C ASP A 565 -44.65 2.78 1.13
N GLU A 566 -45.54 1.91 0.62
CA GLU A 566 -46.88 1.74 1.19
C GLU A 566 -46.84 0.97 2.55
N THR A 567 -45.84 1.22 3.43
CA THR A 567 -45.61 0.50 4.70
C THR A 567 -45.46 1.39 5.96
N ASP A 568 -46.54 2.07 6.38
CA ASP A 568 -46.70 2.44 7.81
C ASP A 568 -46.84 1.11 8.59
N CYS A 569 -46.09 0.90 9.69
CA CYS A 569 -46.17 -0.36 10.44
C CYS A 569 -47.63 -0.62 10.96
N GLY A 570 -48.22 -1.83 10.76
CA GLY A 570 -48.95 -2.48 11.88
C GLY A 570 -50.24 -3.34 11.79
N ASP A 571 -51.42 -2.76 12.10
CA ASP A 571 -52.70 -3.38 12.63
C ASP A 571 -52.67 -4.14 14.01
N GLY A 572 -51.89 -3.83 15.03
CA GLY A 572 -50.74 -2.94 15.11
C GLY A 572 -50.98 -1.44 15.12
N SER A 573 -49.95 -0.73 14.66
CA SER A 573 -49.80 0.70 14.40
C SER A 573 -49.79 1.62 15.63
N CYS A 574 -48.84 2.56 15.65
CA CYS A 574 -48.82 3.77 16.47
C CYS A 574 -49.05 5.07 15.66
N GLU A 575 -49.64 4.97 14.46
CA GLU A 575 -50.11 5.95 13.47
C GLU A 575 -49.44 7.36 13.44
N GLY A 576 -48.75 7.65 12.33
CA GLY A 576 -48.38 9.01 11.92
C GLY A 576 -46.88 9.33 12.01
N GLY A 577 -46.11 8.75 11.08
CA GLY A 577 -44.65 8.87 11.00
C GLY A 577 -43.96 7.76 11.77
N GLU A 578 -44.35 6.52 11.50
CA GLU A 578 -43.89 5.34 12.23
C GLU A 578 -42.48 4.89 11.82
N HIS A 579 -41.67 4.52 12.79
CA HIS A 579 -40.40 3.82 12.56
C HIS A 579 -39.96 3.09 13.83
N GLU A 580 -38.93 2.24 13.72
CA GLU A 580 -38.35 1.41 14.80
C GLU A 580 -37.93 2.18 16.06
N ILE A 581 -37.79 3.51 15.97
CA ILE A 581 -37.40 4.37 17.09
C ILE A 581 -38.62 4.88 17.89
N ASN A 582 -39.83 4.85 17.30
CA ASN A 582 -41.04 5.44 17.89
C ASN A 582 -42.25 4.47 18.03
N CYS A 583 -42.36 3.40 17.25
CA CYS A 583 -43.36 2.32 17.43
C CYS A 583 -42.75 0.91 17.50
N LEU A 584 -42.12 0.60 18.64
CA LEU A 584 -41.44 -0.69 18.86
C LEU A 584 -42.36 -1.89 19.12
N ASP A 585 -43.58 -1.69 19.60
CA ASP A 585 -44.54 -2.78 19.87
C ASP A 585 -45.08 -3.45 18.59
N ASP A 586 -44.66 -2.95 17.41
CA ASP A 586 -45.39 -3.12 16.15
C ASP A 586 -44.51 -3.40 14.93
N CYS A 587 -43.49 -2.55 14.67
CA CYS A 587 -42.40 -2.91 13.75
C CYS A 587 -41.56 -4.13 14.27
N ASN A 588 -41.94 -4.68 15.45
CA ASN A 588 -41.65 -6.05 15.92
C ASN A 588 -40.16 -6.40 16.10
N ILE A 589 -39.31 -5.40 16.38
CA ILE A 589 -37.93 -5.63 16.83
C ILE A 589 -37.92 -6.07 18.28
N THR A 590 -37.64 -7.36 18.51
CA THR A 590 -37.61 -7.96 19.85
C THR A 590 -36.25 -7.90 20.53
N GLU A 591 -35.18 -7.66 19.78
CA GLU A 591 -33.78 -7.69 20.26
C GLU A 591 -32.84 -6.97 19.26
N TYR A 592 -31.72 -6.43 19.75
CA TYR A 592 -30.62 -5.90 18.94
C TYR A 592 -29.37 -6.77 19.14
N ARG A 593 -28.68 -7.14 18.06
CA ARG A 593 -27.53 -8.04 18.12
C ARG A 593 -26.25 -7.30 18.51
N THR A 594 -25.35 -8.00 19.18
CA THR A 594 -23.97 -7.58 19.46
C THR A 594 -23.00 -8.75 19.34
N PHE A 595 -21.82 -8.48 18.81
CA PHE A 595 -20.76 -9.47 18.63
C PHE A 595 -19.38 -8.85 18.86
N LEU A 596 -18.36 -9.70 18.81
CA LEU A 596 -16.95 -9.31 18.90
C LEU A 596 -16.26 -9.77 17.61
N ILE A 597 -15.64 -8.84 16.87
CA ILE A 597 -15.16 -9.07 15.49
C ILE A 597 -14.23 -10.28 15.34
N LEU A 598 -14.19 -10.85 14.12
CA LEU A 598 -13.43 -12.03 13.72
C LEU A 598 -11.92 -11.84 13.79
N ASN A 599 -11.42 -10.65 13.43
CA ASN A 599 -9.99 -10.35 13.31
C ASN A 599 -9.42 -9.58 14.50
N TYR A 600 -8.10 -9.64 14.65
CA TYR A 600 -7.36 -8.77 15.59
C TYR A 600 -6.82 -7.56 14.82
N LEU A 601 -6.90 -6.37 15.41
CA LEU A 601 -6.33 -5.14 14.86
C LEU A 601 -5.59 -4.31 15.91
N ARG A 602 -4.68 -3.48 15.41
CA ARG A 602 -4.16 -2.32 16.11
C ARG A 602 -5.23 -1.23 16.25
N PRO A 603 -5.23 -0.44 17.34
CA PRO A 603 -6.20 0.61 17.61
C PRO A 603 -5.89 1.98 16.97
N ASP A 604 -4.91 2.09 16.07
CA ASP A 604 -4.60 3.31 15.29
C ASP A 604 -5.31 3.35 13.93
N PHE A 605 -6.51 2.75 13.84
CA PHE A 605 -7.30 2.59 12.61
C PHE A 605 -7.86 3.91 12.01
N GLY A 606 -7.61 5.06 12.64
CA GLY A 606 -7.87 6.38 12.05
C GLY A 606 -9.23 7.01 12.39
N GLY A 607 -9.81 6.67 13.55
CA GLY A 607 -11.02 7.33 14.07
C GLY A 607 -12.27 6.44 14.16
N LEU A 608 -13.34 6.98 14.74
CA LEU A 608 -14.56 6.23 15.09
C LEU A 608 -15.26 5.60 13.87
N GLU A 609 -15.38 6.35 12.77
CA GLU A 609 -16.00 5.89 11.52
C GLU A 609 -15.28 4.65 10.95
N LYS A 610 -13.95 4.64 10.97
CA LYS A 610 -13.16 3.47 10.54
C LYS A 610 -13.30 2.28 11.51
N GLY A 611 -13.62 2.53 12.78
CA GLY A 611 -14.05 1.51 13.72
C GLY A 611 -15.42 0.91 13.37
N ASP A 612 -16.38 1.73 12.93
CA ASP A 612 -17.71 1.29 12.50
C ASP A 612 -17.66 0.47 11.19
N LEU A 613 -16.81 0.87 10.24
CA LEU A 613 -16.58 0.09 9.01
C LEU A 613 -16.06 -1.33 9.31
N LYS A 614 -15.23 -1.51 10.34
CA LYS A 614 -14.79 -2.85 10.78
C LYS A 614 -15.84 -3.63 11.58
N CYS A 615 -17.00 -3.05 11.87
CA CYS A 615 -18.19 -3.80 12.26
C CYS A 615 -19.08 -4.18 11.07
N LYS A 616 -19.21 -3.31 10.07
CA LYS A 616 -19.98 -3.60 8.84
C LYS A 616 -19.36 -4.73 8.02
N PHE A 617 -18.03 -4.75 7.87
CA PHE A 617 -17.30 -5.76 7.10
C PHE A 617 -17.44 -7.19 7.65
N ASP A 618 -17.77 -7.33 8.94
CA ASP A 618 -17.83 -8.63 9.62
C ASP A 618 -19.21 -9.33 9.46
N ILE A 619 -20.24 -8.62 8.95
CA ILE A 619 -21.58 -9.16 8.65
C ILE A 619 -22.42 -8.19 7.76
N ASP A 620 -22.79 -8.62 6.55
CA ASP A 620 -23.44 -7.78 5.52
C ASP A 620 -24.86 -7.28 5.85
N SER A 621 -25.49 -7.78 6.92
CA SER A 621 -26.90 -7.53 7.24
C SER A 621 -27.08 -6.67 8.49
N GLY A 622 -27.79 -5.54 8.34
CA GLY A 622 -28.11 -4.58 9.41
C GLY A 622 -27.16 -3.39 9.48
N THR A 623 -27.55 -2.36 10.24
CA THR A 623 -26.69 -1.19 10.54
C THR A 623 -25.84 -1.52 11.76
N TRP A 624 -24.53 -1.21 11.73
CA TRP A 624 -23.62 -1.56 12.83
C TRP A 624 -22.73 -0.39 13.25
N LYS A 625 -22.50 -0.26 14.56
CA LYS A 625 -21.50 0.65 15.14
C LYS A 625 -20.63 -0.06 16.18
N ALA A 626 -19.37 0.34 16.26
CA ALA A 626 -18.42 -0.13 17.25
C ALA A 626 -18.63 0.58 18.61
N TRP A 627 -18.51 -0.16 19.71
CA TRP A 627 -18.50 0.40 21.07
C TRP A 627 -17.18 1.14 21.34
N LEU A 628 -17.08 2.34 20.78
CA LEU A 628 -15.91 3.20 20.80
C LEU A 628 -16.28 4.64 21.15
N SER A 629 -15.41 5.27 21.93
CA SER A 629 -15.44 6.71 22.24
C SER A 629 -14.15 7.38 21.80
N ASN A 630 -14.20 8.66 21.43
CA ASN A 630 -13.04 9.53 21.25
C ASN A 630 -13.13 10.75 22.21
N SER A 631 -12.26 11.74 22.06
CA SER A 631 -12.16 12.91 22.95
C SER A 631 -13.31 13.92 22.79
N THR A 632 -14.10 13.83 21.72
CA THR A 632 -15.24 14.73 21.42
C THR A 632 -16.59 14.05 21.51
N THR A 633 -16.64 12.73 21.32
CA THR A 633 -17.85 11.95 21.04
C THR A 633 -17.75 10.60 21.77
N SER A 634 -18.68 10.32 22.67
CA SER A 634 -18.69 9.05 23.40
C SER A 634 -19.55 7.99 22.72
N ALA A 635 -19.38 6.72 23.14
CA ALA A 635 -20.27 5.64 22.74
C ALA A 635 -21.73 5.94 23.15
N PHE A 636 -21.94 6.58 24.31
CA PHE A 636 -23.25 7.04 24.76
C PHE A 636 -23.88 8.07 23.82
N ASP A 637 -23.09 8.96 23.21
CA ASP A 637 -23.64 10.02 22.34
C ASP A 637 -23.98 9.52 20.92
N ARG A 638 -23.43 8.37 20.49
CA ARG A 638 -23.40 7.97 19.07
C ARG A 638 -24.03 6.61 18.74
N LEU A 639 -24.32 5.77 19.73
CA LEU A 639 -25.08 4.52 19.58
C LEU A 639 -26.57 4.73 19.93
N HIS A 640 -27.46 3.97 19.29
CA HIS A 640 -28.87 3.89 19.65
C HIS A 640 -29.09 3.29 21.06
N HIS A 641 -30.00 3.88 21.84
CA HIS A 641 -30.30 3.46 23.23
C HIS A 641 -31.53 2.53 23.27
N SER A 642 -31.34 1.27 22.88
CA SER A 642 -32.42 0.29 22.79
C SER A 642 -33.20 0.14 24.12
N SER A 643 -34.52 0.05 24.01
CA SER A 643 -35.42 -0.34 25.11
C SER A 643 -35.72 -1.85 25.15
N VAL A 644 -35.30 -2.60 24.13
CA VAL A 644 -35.35 -4.06 24.03
C VAL A 644 -33.96 -4.69 24.25
N PRO A 645 -33.82 -6.00 24.52
CA PRO A 645 -32.55 -6.62 24.88
C PRO A 645 -31.45 -6.50 23.82
N TYR A 646 -30.21 -6.38 24.29
CA TYR A 646 -29.01 -6.68 23.51
C TYR A 646 -28.70 -8.17 23.64
N VAL A 647 -28.49 -8.85 22.51
CA VAL A 647 -28.24 -10.30 22.43
C VAL A 647 -26.97 -10.63 21.65
N LEU A 648 -26.33 -11.76 21.93
CA LEU A 648 -25.36 -12.35 21.01
C LEU A 648 -26.05 -12.87 19.74
N VAL A 649 -25.27 -13.17 18.70
CA VAL A 649 -25.77 -13.67 17.40
C VAL A 649 -26.59 -14.98 17.52
N ASP A 650 -26.48 -15.73 18.62
CA ASP A 650 -27.28 -16.92 18.92
C ASP A 650 -28.54 -16.67 19.77
N GLY A 651 -28.88 -15.40 20.06
CA GLY A 651 -30.00 -15.00 20.93
C GLY A 651 -29.68 -14.98 22.43
N THR A 652 -28.42 -15.19 22.84
CA THR A 652 -28.04 -15.11 24.26
C THR A 652 -28.04 -13.67 24.75
N VAL A 653 -28.95 -13.32 25.66
CA VAL A 653 -29.06 -11.97 26.25
C VAL A 653 -27.75 -11.54 26.92
N VAL A 654 -27.25 -10.38 26.48
CA VAL A 654 -26.14 -9.62 27.06
C VAL A 654 -26.67 -8.61 28.08
N ALA A 655 -27.74 -7.88 27.74
CA ALA A 655 -28.37 -6.90 28.62
C ALA A 655 -29.87 -6.73 28.26
N ASP A 656 -30.74 -6.45 29.22
CA ASP A 656 -32.20 -6.32 29.03
C ASP A 656 -32.59 -5.08 28.21
N ASN A 657 -31.74 -4.05 28.15
CA ASN A 657 -31.89 -2.78 27.41
C ASN A 657 -30.63 -1.91 27.65
N TRP A 658 -30.59 -0.70 27.08
CA TRP A 658 -29.47 0.26 27.27
C TRP A 658 -29.16 0.58 28.74
N ASN A 659 -30.17 0.70 29.62
CA ASN A 659 -29.92 1.01 31.03
C ASN A 659 -29.28 -0.16 31.79
N ASP A 660 -29.52 -1.40 31.36
CA ASP A 660 -28.88 -2.61 31.89
C ASP A 660 -27.43 -2.68 31.37
N LEU A 661 -27.21 -2.39 30.08
CA LEU A 661 -25.88 -2.38 29.44
C LEU A 661 -24.86 -1.45 30.14
N ILE A 662 -25.32 -0.31 30.66
CA ILE A 662 -24.48 0.71 31.32
C ILE A 662 -24.62 0.79 32.86
N ASP A 663 -25.33 -0.16 33.50
CA ASP A 663 -25.57 -0.17 34.94
C ASP A 663 -24.27 -0.43 35.77
N GLY A 664 -23.28 -1.06 35.12
CA GLY A 664 -22.05 -1.55 35.73
C GLY A 664 -21.94 -3.08 35.78
N THR A 665 -22.98 -3.81 35.36
CA THR A 665 -23.01 -5.26 35.12
C THR A 665 -23.69 -5.59 33.79
N ILE A 666 -23.42 -6.78 33.24
CA ILE A 666 -24.11 -7.34 32.07
C ILE A 666 -24.36 -8.84 32.32
N GLN A 667 -25.39 -9.40 31.69
CA GLN A 667 -25.86 -10.77 31.95
C GLN A 667 -24.95 -11.84 31.33
N HIS A 668 -24.35 -11.55 30.17
CA HIS A 668 -23.38 -12.39 29.50
C HIS A 668 -22.25 -11.53 28.90
N GLY A 669 -21.01 -12.04 28.89
CA GLY A 669 -19.90 -11.35 28.23
C GLY A 669 -20.01 -11.42 26.71
N ILE A 670 -19.59 -10.37 26.00
CA ILE A 670 -19.60 -10.33 24.54
C ILE A 670 -18.36 -11.07 24.02
N ASN A 671 -18.44 -12.41 23.90
CA ASN A 671 -17.33 -13.27 23.46
C ASN A 671 -17.68 -14.17 22.26
N MET A 672 -18.62 -13.74 21.41
CA MET A 672 -19.07 -14.47 20.22
C MET A 672 -18.70 -13.72 18.94
N LEU A 673 -18.28 -14.47 17.92
CA LEU A 673 -17.95 -13.97 16.58
C LEU A 673 -19.23 -13.79 15.73
N PRO A 674 -19.20 -13.04 14.59
CA PRO A 674 -20.36 -12.90 13.70
C PRO A 674 -20.91 -14.25 13.21
N THR A 675 -20.04 -15.25 13.08
CA THR A 675 -20.36 -16.63 12.69
C THR A 675 -21.12 -17.44 13.75
N GLY A 676 -21.53 -16.82 14.86
CA GLY A 676 -22.13 -17.50 16.02
C GLY A 676 -21.12 -18.31 16.85
N GLN A 677 -19.83 -18.29 16.50
CA GLN A 677 -18.82 -19.04 17.24
C GLN A 677 -18.43 -18.35 18.55
N THR A 678 -18.72 -18.98 19.69
CA THR A 678 -18.20 -18.53 21.00
C THR A 678 -16.69 -18.77 21.11
N LEU A 679 -15.93 -17.75 21.52
CA LEU A 679 -14.50 -17.87 21.80
C LEU A 679 -14.26 -18.62 23.13
N PRO A 680 -13.45 -19.70 23.14
CA PRO A 680 -13.25 -20.55 24.32
C PRO A 680 -12.26 -19.98 25.36
N PHE A 681 -11.81 -18.73 25.18
CA PHE A 681 -10.90 -18.02 26.06
C PHE A 681 -11.25 -16.52 26.09
N SER A 682 -10.82 -15.84 27.17
CA SER A 682 -10.94 -14.39 27.28
C SER A 682 -10.04 -13.69 26.28
N THR A 683 -10.55 -12.63 25.65
CA THR A 683 -9.77 -11.73 24.79
C THR A 683 -10.11 -10.27 25.12
N TYR A 684 -9.39 -9.33 24.52
CA TYR A 684 -9.53 -7.90 24.78
C TYR A 684 -10.16 -7.16 23.59
N ALA A 685 -11.13 -6.29 23.88
CA ALA A 685 -11.73 -5.39 22.90
C ALA A 685 -11.34 -3.94 23.21
N TRP A 686 -10.90 -3.19 22.21
CA TRP A 686 -10.71 -1.75 22.30
C TRP A 686 -12.07 -1.06 22.51
N THR A 687 -12.09 -0.10 23.44
CA THR A 687 -13.32 0.62 23.79
C THR A 687 -13.07 2.12 23.99
N GLY A 688 -12.01 2.49 24.71
CA GLY A 688 -11.79 3.89 25.13
C GLY A 688 -12.99 4.45 25.92
N THR A 689 -13.81 3.58 26.51
CA THR A 689 -15.16 3.89 27.00
C THR A 689 -15.35 3.37 28.42
N ASN A 690 -15.85 4.24 29.30
CA ASN A 690 -16.19 3.92 30.68
C ASN A 690 -17.47 3.05 30.76
N PHE A 691 -17.75 2.44 31.90
CA PHE A 691 -18.93 1.56 32.06
C PHE A 691 -20.28 2.29 31.89
N ASP A 692 -20.32 3.62 32.03
CA ASP A 692 -21.50 4.46 31.82
C ASP A 692 -21.67 4.93 30.36
N GLY A 693 -20.85 4.40 29.44
CA GLY A 693 -20.83 4.78 28.02
C GLY A 693 -20.06 6.06 27.70
N SER A 694 -19.53 6.78 28.70
CA SER A 694 -18.78 8.03 28.49
C SER A 694 -17.33 7.81 28.04
N SER A 695 -16.74 8.80 27.37
CA SER A 695 -15.35 8.74 26.90
C SER A 695 -14.33 8.61 28.04
N ALA A 696 -13.38 7.69 27.90
CA ALA A 696 -12.15 7.66 28.67
C ALA A 696 -11.08 8.55 28.01
N ASN A 697 -10.13 9.05 28.81
CA ASN A 697 -8.98 9.82 28.31
C ASN A 697 -7.95 8.94 27.58
N ASP A 698 -8.06 7.62 27.75
CA ASP A 698 -7.14 6.61 27.24
C ASP A 698 -7.83 5.92 26.04
N ASN A 699 -7.62 6.47 24.84
CA ASN A 699 -8.34 6.13 23.61
C ASN A 699 -7.44 6.14 22.35
N CYS A 700 -6.13 5.93 22.51
CA CYS A 700 -5.13 5.99 21.44
C CYS A 700 -5.03 7.35 20.71
N ASN A 701 -5.25 8.46 21.44
CA ASN A 701 -5.40 9.81 20.89
C ASN A 701 -6.42 9.80 19.76
N ASP A 702 -7.66 9.43 20.08
CA ASP A 702 -8.78 9.33 19.14
C ASP A 702 -8.57 8.32 18.02
N TRP A 703 -7.94 7.18 18.37
CA TRP A 703 -7.66 6.05 17.47
C TRP A 703 -6.68 6.38 16.34
N THR A 704 -5.66 7.21 16.62
CA THR A 704 -4.68 7.70 15.62
C THR A 704 -3.21 7.34 15.88
N THR A 705 -2.87 6.69 17.01
CA THR A 705 -1.47 6.32 17.28
C THR A 705 -1.26 5.09 18.17
N GLN A 706 -0.15 4.39 17.95
CA GLN A 706 0.32 3.26 18.77
C GLN A 706 1.09 3.71 20.03
N ASP A 707 1.59 4.95 20.07
CA ASP A 707 2.43 5.50 21.16
C ASP A 707 1.62 6.14 22.32
N ALA A 708 0.40 5.65 22.54
CA ALA A 708 -0.53 6.13 23.56
C ALA A 708 -1.04 5.00 24.47
N SER A 709 -1.81 5.38 25.49
CA SER A 709 -2.55 4.45 26.35
C SER A 709 -4.01 4.33 25.92
N VAL A 710 -4.60 3.17 26.23
CA VAL A 710 -5.99 2.83 25.89
C VAL A 710 -6.66 2.01 26.98
N LEU A 711 -7.89 2.38 27.29
CA LEU A 711 -8.82 1.60 28.09
C LEU A 711 -9.50 0.55 27.19
N ARG A 712 -9.49 -0.71 27.64
CA ARG A 712 -10.01 -1.84 26.88
C ARG A 712 -10.86 -2.77 27.73
N GLY A 713 -11.84 -3.36 27.07
CA GLY A 713 -12.76 -4.36 27.58
C GLY A 713 -12.17 -5.76 27.69
N ILE A 714 -12.86 -6.62 28.42
CA ILE A 714 -12.54 -8.04 28.61
C ILE A 714 -13.76 -8.86 28.17
N SER A 715 -13.65 -9.61 27.08
CA SER A 715 -14.79 -10.22 26.36
C SER A 715 -15.67 -11.15 27.21
N THR A 716 -15.09 -11.79 28.22
CA THR A 716 -15.78 -12.75 29.10
C THR A 716 -16.16 -12.16 30.46
N ALA A 717 -16.11 -10.84 30.64
CA ALA A 717 -16.51 -10.20 31.89
C ALA A 717 -18.01 -9.87 31.89
N THR A 718 -18.62 -9.91 33.08
CA THR A 718 -20.05 -9.61 33.34
C THR A 718 -20.23 -8.46 34.34
N ASP A 719 -19.14 -7.76 34.66
CA ASP A 719 -19.11 -6.50 35.40
C ASP A 719 -18.50 -5.41 34.50
N SER A 720 -18.43 -4.17 34.99
CA SER A 720 -17.83 -2.99 34.34
C SER A 720 -16.50 -3.23 33.59
N SER A 721 -15.75 -4.28 33.93
CA SER A 721 -14.57 -4.74 33.19
C SER A 721 -14.86 -5.18 31.75
N TRP A 722 -16.12 -5.43 31.38
CA TRP A 722 -16.54 -5.78 30.03
C TRP A 722 -16.14 -4.69 29.03
N THR A 723 -16.30 -3.40 29.38
CA THR A 723 -15.80 -2.26 28.59
C THR A 723 -14.58 -1.59 29.19
N SER A 724 -14.46 -1.52 30.52
CA SER A 724 -13.46 -0.70 31.23
C SER A 724 -12.45 -1.49 32.07
N GLY A 725 -12.13 -2.73 31.65
CA GLY A 725 -11.43 -3.72 32.48
C GLY A 725 -9.92 -3.57 32.60
N GLN A 726 -9.24 -3.02 31.59
CA GLN A 726 -7.78 -2.90 31.65
C GLN A 726 -7.25 -1.71 30.86
N PHE A 727 -6.19 -1.09 31.36
CA PHE A 727 -5.33 -0.23 30.54
C PHE A 727 -4.32 -1.07 29.75
N SER A 728 -3.95 -0.59 28.57
CA SER A 728 -2.85 -1.10 27.75
C SER A 728 -2.19 0.01 26.94
N THR A 729 -1.13 -0.34 26.22
CA THR A 729 -0.48 0.50 25.20
C THR A 729 -1.10 0.23 23.84
N CYS A 730 -1.23 1.26 23.00
CA CYS A 730 -1.85 1.15 21.69
C CYS A 730 -1.03 0.31 20.68
N GLY A 731 0.30 0.17 20.86
CA GLY A 731 1.14 -0.80 20.14
C GLY A 731 0.91 -2.27 20.53
N GLN A 732 -0.34 -2.70 20.68
CA GLN A 732 -0.78 -4.07 20.96
C GLN A 732 -2.01 -4.38 20.11
N ASP A 733 -2.33 -5.66 19.96
CA ASP A 733 -3.50 -6.10 19.20
C ASP A 733 -4.70 -6.40 20.12
N GLY A 734 -5.89 -6.14 19.59
CA GLY A 734 -7.17 -6.32 20.26
C GLY A 734 -8.28 -6.44 19.23
N ARG A 735 -9.53 -6.32 19.66
CA ARG A 735 -10.73 -6.47 18.81
C ARG A 735 -11.71 -5.32 19.05
N LEU A 736 -12.87 -5.32 18.41
CA LEU A 736 -13.98 -4.40 18.69
C LEU A 736 -15.21 -5.18 19.16
N TYR A 737 -16.05 -4.55 19.99
CA TYR A 737 -17.44 -4.95 20.14
C TYR A 737 -18.28 -4.17 19.13
N CYS A 738 -19.15 -4.86 18.43
CA CYS A 738 -20.08 -4.30 17.45
C CYS A 738 -21.50 -4.41 17.99
N PHE A 739 -22.28 -3.34 17.82
CA PHE A 739 -23.67 -3.25 18.25
C PHE A 739 -24.52 -2.88 17.04
N GLU A 740 -25.58 -3.66 16.84
CA GLU A 740 -26.59 -3.38 15.85
C GLU A 740 -27.31 -2.07 16.18
N GLN A 741 -27.69 -1.35 15.14
CA GLN A 741 -28.41 -0.08 15.18
C GLN A 741 -29.66 -0.23 14.30
N PRO A 742 -30.71 0.58 14.50
CA PRO A 742 -31.82 0.62 13.55
C PRO A 742 -31.31 0.95 12.12
N PRO A 743 -32.04 0.55 11.06
CA PRO A 743 -31.86 1.09 9.72
C PRO A 743 -31.82 2.62 9.75
N VAL A 744 -30.98 3.18 8.89
CA VAL A 744 -30.90 4.63 8.72
C VAL A 744 -31.89 5.02 7.64
N ILE A 745 -33.07 5.50 8.04
CA ILE A 745 -33.75 6.51 7.21
C ILE A 745 -32.88 7.77 7.33
N GLU A 746 -32.33 8.24 6.21
CA GLU A 746 -31.64 9.52 6.20
C GLU A 746 -32.68 10.65 6.20
N GLU A 747 -33.03 11.13 7.40
CA GLU A 747 -33.88 12.31 7.58
C GLU A 747 -33.12 13.56 7.13
N PHE A 748 -33.05 13.80 5.81
CA PHE A 748 -32.30 14.88 5.13
C PHE A 748 -32.67 16.32 5.57
N CYS A 749 -33.57 16.48 6.55
CA CYS A 749 -34.47 17.62 6.65
C CYS A 749 -34.91 18.06 8.09
N GLY A 750 -34.11 17.94 9.16
CA GLY A 750 -34.63 18.41 10.47
C GLY A 750 -33.72 18.57 11.71
N ASP A 751 -32.50 18.03 11.74
CA ASP A 751 -31.73 17.88 12.99
C ASP A 751 -31.22 19.19 13.63
N GLY A 752 -31.02 20.24 12.84
CA GLY A 752 -30.45 21.52 13.25
C GLY A 752 -28.97 21.74 12.90
N ILE A 753 -28.35 20.86 12.11
CA ILE A 753 -26.89 20.77 11.92
C ILE A 753 -26.51 20.51 10.45
N CYS A 754 -26.84 21.45 9.57
CA CYS A 754 -26.73 21.18 8.12
C CYS A 754 -25.35 20.72 7.58
N GLN A 755 -25.37 19.63 6.81
CA GLN A 755 -24.21 18.87 6.33
C GLN A 755 -24.02 18.91 4.79
N PRO A 756 -22.87 18.46 4.23
CA PRO A 756 -22.62 18.50 2.78
C PRO A 756 -23.44 17.44 2.02
N GLY A 757 -24.47 17.91 1.30
CA GLY A 757 -25.44 17.07 0.57
C GLY A 757 -26.82 17.71 0.70
N GLU A 758 -27.11 18.18 1.90
CA GLU A 758 -28.16 19.14 2.21
C GLU A 758 -27.81 20.56 1.72
N GLY A 759 -28.80 21.41 1.40
CA GLY A 759 -28.55 22.84 1.14
C GLY A 759 -29.73 23.67 0.61
N ARG A 760 -30.43 24.40 1.50
CA ARG A 760 -31.74 25.11 1.38
C ARG A 760 -32.17 25.49 -0.03
N ILE A 761 -32.56 24.42 -0.71
CA ILE A 761 -33.87 24.29 -1.29
C ILE A 761 -34.93 23.90 -0.23
N SER A 762 -34.81 23.00 0.80
CA SER A 762 -33.94 21.84 1.14
C SER A 762 -32.61 22.00 1.94
N CYS A 763 -32.57 22.52 3.20
CA CYS A 763 -31.33 22.60 4.04
C CYS A 763 -31.23 23.80 5.06
N PRO A 764 -30.10 24.56 5.19
CA PRO A 764 -29.73 25.30 6.41
C PRO A 764 -30.51 26.58 6.74
N SER A 765 -31.69 26.38 7.31
CA SER A 765 -31.89 26.57 8.75
C SER A 765 -32.77 25.44 9.30
N ASP A 766 -32.76 24.28 8.62
CA ASP A 766 -33.29 23.03 9.15
C ASP A 766 -34.85 23.04 9.22
N CYS A 767 -35.62 22.92 8.12
CA CYS A 767 -35.24 22.75 6.70
C CYS A 767 -35.92 23.66 5.64
N MET A 768 -36.94 24.46 6.03
CA MET A 768 -37.77 25.46 5.28
C MET A 768 -37.13 26.60 4.45
#